data_AF-F4Q5D7-F1
#
_entry.id   AF-F4Q5D7-F1
#
_cell.length_a   1.000
_cell.length_b   1.000
_cell.length_c   1.000
_cell.angle_alpha   90.00
_cell.angle_beta   90.00
_cell.angle_gamma   90.00
#
_symmetry.space_group_name_H-M   'P 1'
#
loop_
_entity.id
_entity.type
_entity.pdbx_description
1 polymer ?
#
loop_
_entity_poly.entity_id
_entity_poly.type
_entity_poly.pdbx_seq_one_letter_code
_entity_poly.pdbx_strand_id
1 'polypeptide(L)'
;MNKNNNNTNRIIVFGTTCIDTVRMIDDFPKKGSYIEVDEEIIGLGGEACNTLICLYQLIRDEEKFDLDINYFTTPLVNDANGRLLMDIFEKRIGRRHQSLETQFNLLDSQKDQEVITKHKMITPVCDVYVSKDSERSMFGSGFTAIYSYMLEHSENIMKSFFDFLERDNRKYTNQWFTLDNNTPTISNKLVNKLIQDQYCNLYIMDHQVSDDIIDLLKEEKDKDKQQERGVKSYIHQTNTNYFGTSGDKQANIVAAKEWLSRHPTTFLILTDGAHGLVIGGTLYHSDEGKSSSSSSYTEPTHYNAIPLPSDQPAIDSIGAGDAFRAGMLYSLGKGIPIEKAIQFASACGALNCRYRGGCNNVPTLSEIKSFLNQNGINCKSHHQEVGNRKGIPAYHTKNDIIKTSMGDEEILNDIYWNKVMSLKKKQHEQQLLQEQQELQKSSSSSTSATTTTTTPTPKPKKHHHKIKISNNTTNTNNSTSTTTTKQTEKSLAMISMDCRNGGIGFQDKCICVAPFIGSSCQDIDLKNNQCVINPDDIANLGQSNRSYCDGYSQSIHCCWNKYRTDRLDQPIAQELNERIEQLLYKHGPWSENDKTLLSYLVQHFDNKKEQQQTNDLKDRYRLVVENASNYSLSHRRPNLGFVISLNDFELDVGGYELLLKSIYRKKHYYVVHIDKQATDEQVHLLAQTTAKYNRNDNIVIMDKRFFGQAGSISQVYAEVAAYTILFDMVKEREKKVTGENGQHDWSHVINLSQYDFPVKPIHQLELLLGQHIDFNFLEQDVQKDNSRYHQIWQPNCRREMESVQDIHKNQQLCGKFEMAATFNRSTFSEGSQWHFINKHFASHIVSDIDSIEHLFSFKHTLIPEEISFQFIFSKWNISPKKRENYNYRYIPWNNEKLEVGENDLNNFKIAMFTNRVYRNEIRESIIDRYLDFRNQLN
;
A
#
# COMPACT_ATOMS: atom_id res chain seq x y z
N MET A 1 2.30 -63.59 10.83
CA MET A 1 1.90 -62.85 12.05
C MET A 1 3.14 -62.64 12.89
N ASN A 2 3.68 -61.42 12.93
CA ASN A 2 4.67 -60.95 13.90
C ASN A 2 4.34 -59.46 14.13
N LYS A 3 3.22 -59.18 14.82
CA LYS A 3 2.85 -57.82 15.26
C LYS A 3 3.38 -57.65 16.68
N ASN A 4 4.63 -57.22 16.80
CA ASN A 4 5.23 -56.73 18.05
C ASN A 4 6.08 -55.47 17.75
N ASN A 5 5.59 -54.57 16.90
CA ASN A 5 6.12 -53.21 16.76
C ASN A 5 5.28 -52.26 17.61
N ASN A 6 5.53 -52.22 18.92
CA ASN A 6 4.92 -51.26 19.84
C ASN A 6 5.51 -49.83 19.73
N ASN A 7 6.34 -49.54 18.71
CA ASN A 7 7.17 -48.33 18.62
C ASN A 7 7.04 -47.52 17.31
N THR A 8 6.07 -47.80 16.42
CA THR A 8 5.89 -46.95 15.22
C THR A 8 5.17 -45.65 15.57
N ASN A 9 5.74 -44.51 15.14
CA ASN A 9 5.14 -43.20 15.32
C ASN A 9 3.83 -43.11 14.52
N ARG A 10 2.86 -42.32 15.01
CA ARG A 10 1.53 -42.24 14.42
C ARG A 10 1.11 -40.78 14.20
N ILE A 11 0.53 -40.49 13.04
CA ILE A 11 -0.13 -39.21 12.72
C ILE A 11 -1.62 -39.46 12.58
N ILE A 12 -2.42 -38.69 13.29
CA ILE A 12 -3.88 -38.76 13.27
C ILE A 12 -4.41 -37.46 12.69
N VAL A 13 -5.19 -37.58 11.62
CA VAL A 13 -5.80 -36.46 10.90
C VAL A 13 -7.32 -36.57 11.05
N PHE A 14 -7.95 -35.53 11.57
CA PHE A 14 -9.41 -35.44 11.72
C PHE A 14 -9.97 -34.23 10.97
N GLY A 15 -11.05 -34.39 10.22
CA GLY A 15 -11.77 -33.24 9.70
C GLY A 15 -12.46 -33.48 8.36
N THR A 16 -12.66 -32.39 7.64
CA THR A 16 -13.47 -32.31 6.44
C THR A 16 -12.89 -33.08 5.26
N THR A 17 -13.81 -33.68 4.52
CA THR A 17 -13.59 -34.26 3.20
C THR A 17 -14.72 -33.74 2.32
N CYS A 18 -14.39 -33.14 1.17
CA CYS A 18 -15.37 -32.65 0.21
C CYS A 18 -14.93 -32.93 -1.23
N ILE A 19 -15.81 -32.64 -2.18
CA ILE A 19 -15.46 -32.53 -3.59
C ILE A 19 -15.20 -31.05 -3.89
N ASP A 20 -14.02 -30.75 -4.40
CA ASP A 20 -13.73 -29.42 -4.95
C ASP A 20 -13.93 -29.45 -6.46
N THR A 21 -14.73 -28.51 -6.96
CA THR A 21 -14.86 -28.26 -8.41
C THR A 21 -14.27 -26.91 -8.73
N VAL A 22 -13.05 -26.91 -9.26
CA VAL A 22 -12.31 -25.71 -9.64
C VAL A 22 -12.64 -25.35 -11.08
N ARG A 23 -13.20 -24.17 -11.29
CA ARG A 23 -13.61 -23.62 -12.57
C ARG A 23 -12.77 -22.40 -12.91
N MET A 24 -12.04 -22.49 -14.01
CA MET A 24 -11.30 -21.37 -14.57
C MET A 24 -12.25 -20.50 -15.37
N ILE A 25 -12.19 -19.20 -15.13
CA ILE A 25 -12.97 -18.20 -15.84
C ILE A 25 -12.04 -17.05 -16.25
N ASP A 26 -12.40 -16.34 -17.31
CA ASP A 26 -11.68 -15.13 -17.70
C ASP A 26 -11.70 -14.08 -16.59
N ASP A 27 -12.90 -13.70 -16.15
CA ASP A 27 -13.18 -12.74 -15.08
C ASP A 27 -14.55 -13.07 -14.45
N PHE A 28 -14.82 -12.57 -13.25
CA PHE A 28 -16.08 -12.79 -12.56
C PHE A 28 -17.27 -12.19 -13.36
N PRO A 29 -18.38 -12.93 -13.50
CA PRO A 29 -19.54 -12.45 -14.25
C PRO A 29 -20.18 -11.27 -13.52
N LYS A 30 -20.74 -10.34 -14.29
CA LYS A 30 -21.60 -9.30 -13.69
C LYS A 30 -22.96 -9.90 -13.34
N LYS A 31 -23.65 -9.24 -12.42
CA LYS A 31 -25.00 -9.60 -12.03
C LYS A 31 -25.91 -9.72 -13.26
N GLY A 32 -26.53 -10.90 -13.43
CA GLY A 32 -27.43 -11.21 -14.54
C GLY A 32 -26.74 -11.51 -15.89
N SER A 33 -25.41 -11.57 -15.92
CA SER A 33 -24.65 -11.94 -17.13
C SER A 33 -24.11 -13.36 -17.07
N TYR A 34 -23.72 -13.87 -18.23
CA TYR A 34 -23.11 -15.18 -18.44
C TYR A 34 -21.59 -15.03 -18.63
N ILE A 35 -20.83 -15.98 -18.10
CA ILE A 35 -19.41 -16.20 -18.38
C ILE A 35 -19.25 -17.68 -18.72
N GLU A 36 -18.37 -17.99 -19.67
CA GLU A 36 -18.00 -19.37 -19.98
C GLU A 36 -16.92 -19.84 -18.99
N VAL A 37 -16.95 -21.14 -18.67
CA VAL A 37 -15.92 -21.80 -17.88
C VAL A 37 -14.94 -22.41 -18.85
N ASP A 38 -13.70 -21.92 -18.83
CA ASP A 38 -12.65 -22.33 -19.78
C ASP A 38 -12.15 -23.75 -19.48
N GLU A 39 -12.05 -24.08 -18.20
CA GLU A 39 -11.55 -25.35 -17.70
C GLU A 39 -12.25 -25.70 -16.40
N GLU A 40 -12.58 -26.97 -16.22
CA GLU A 40 -13.14 -27.50 -14.98
C GLU A 40 -12.28 -28.66 -14.48
N ILE A 41 -11.92 -28.63 -13.20
CA ILE A 41 -11.15 -29.66 -12.53
C ILE A 41 -11.93 -30.10 -11.29
N ILE A 42 -12.32 -31.37 -11.26
CA ILE A 42 -13.01 -31.99 -10.13
C ILE A 42 -11.99 -32.84 -9.35
N GLY A 43 -11.88 -32.61 -8.05
CA GLY A 43 -10.93 -33.30 -7.19
C GLY A 43 -11.43 -33.46 -5.76
N LEU A 44 -10.57 -34.05 -4.92
CA LEU A 44 -10.80 -34.06 -3.48
C LEU A 44 -10.45 -32.70 -2.89
N GLY A 45 -11.23 -32.30 -1.90
CA GLY A 45 -11.03 -31.08 -1.13
C GLY A 45 -11.23 -31.31 0.36
N GLY A 46 -11.13 -30.22 1.10
CA GLY A 46 -11.16 -30.19 2.56
C GLY A 46 -9.75 -30.23 3.13
N GLU A 47 -9.48 -29.36 4.09
CA GLU A 47 -8.14 -29.14 4.65
C GLU A 47 -7.52 -30.45 5.20
N ALA A 48 -8.31 -31.22 5.97
CA ALA A 48 -7.88 -32.50 6.49
C ALA A 48 -7.61 -33.53 5.39
N CYS A 49 -8.44 -33.57 4.34
CA CYS A 49 -8.21 -34.46 3.20
C CYS A 49 -6.96 -34.06 2.39
N ASN A 50 -6.78 -32.77 2.11
CA ASN A 50 -5.59 -32.26 1.42
C ASN A 50 -4.30 -32.65 2.17
N THR A 51 -4.30 -32.50 3.49
CA THR A 51 -3.19 -32.88 4.36
C THR A 51 -2.92 -34.38 4.29
N LEU A 52 -3.97 -35.21 4.34
CA LEU A 52 -3.85 -36.65 4.19
C LEU A 52 -3.24 -37.05 2.84
N ILE A 53 -3.74 -36.51 1.73
CA ILE A 53 -3.27 -36.88 0.39
C ILE A 53 -1.79 -36.53 0.23
N CYS A 54 -1.36 -35.39 0.76
CA CYS A 54 0.06 -35.03 0.82
C CYS A 54 0.85 -36.04 1.67
N LEU A 55 0.42 -36.34 2.91
CA LEU A 55 1.10 -37.28 3.79
C LEU A 55 1.23 -38.68 3.15
N TYR A 56 0.15 -39.17 2.54
CA TYR A 56 0.14 -40.44 1.83
C TYR A 56 1.17 -40.45 0.70
N GLN A 57 1.23 -39.38 -0.09
CA GLN A 57 2.19 -39.26 -1.19
C GLN A 57 3.66 -39.28 -0.71
N LEU A 58 3.93 -38.77 0.50
CA LEU A 58 5.27 -38.79 1.10
C LEU A 58 5.70 -40.19 1.54
N ILE A 59 4.78 -41.02 2.05
CA ILE A 59 5.10 -42.37 2.54
C ILE A 59 5.02 -43.45 1.46
N ARG A 60 4.27 -43.20 0.37
CA ARG A 60 3.97 -44.21 -0.66
C ARG A 60 5.23 -44.80 -1.31
N ASP A 61 6.25 -43.97 -1.48
CA ASP A 61 7.47 -44.33 -2.20
C ASP A 61 8.62 -44.71 -1.23
N GLU A 62 8.35 -44.86 0.08
CA GLU A 62 9.35 -45.30 1.07
C GLU A 62 9.47 -46.83 1.15
N GLU A 63 10.71 -47.33 1.20
CA GLU A 63 10.98 -48.77 1.35
C GLU A 63 10.73 -49.31 2.76
N LYS A 64 10.76 -48.45 3.80
CA LYS A 64 10.57 -48.81 5.21
C LYS A 64 9.45 -48.01 5.85
N PHE A 65 8.52 -48.73 6.50
CA PHE A 65 7.33 -48.19 7.13
C PHE A 65 7.55 -47.91 8.62
N ASP A 66 7.94 -46.67 8.93
CA ASP A 66 8.21 -46.24 10.31
C ASP A 66 7.17 -45.25 10.84
N LEU A 67 6.12 -44.96 10.05
CA LEU A 67 5.11 -43.94 10.34
C LEU A 67 3.71 -44.42 9.91
N ASP A 68 2.79 -44.54 10.86
CA ASP A 68 1.38 -44.88 10.60
C ASP A 68 0.53 -43.60 10.49
N ILE A 69 -0.41 -43.59 9.54
CA ILE A 69 -1.36 -42.50 9.31
C ILE A 69 -2.77 -43.04 9.56
N ASN A 70 -3.48 -42.37 10.46
CA ASN A 70 -4.89 -42.63 10.73
C ASN A 70 -5.71 -41.40 10.27
N TYR A 71 -6.72 -41.64 9.44
CA TYR A 71 -7.62 -40.58 8.97
C TYR A 71 -9.04 -40.82 9.44
N PHE A 72 -9.65 -39.81 10.03
CA PHE A 72 -11.04 -39.84 10.48
C PHE A 72 -11.81 -38.68 9.84
N THR A 73 -12.81 -39.00 9.03
CA THR A 73 -13.55 -37.98 8.28
C THR A 73 -14.69 -37.40 9.10
N THR A 74 -15.10 -36.18 8.78
CA THR A 74 -16.46 -35.74 9.07
C THR A 74 -17.48 -36.68 8.39
N PRO A 75 -18.74 -36.71 8.86
CA PRO A 75 -19.80 -37.50 8.24
C PRO A 75 -19.93 -37.23 6.73
N LEU A 76 -20.10 -38.31 5.96
CA LEU A 76 -20.38 -38.30 4.53
C LEU A 76 -21.70 -39.04 4.29
N VAL A 77 -22.42 -38.69 3.23
CA VAL A 77 -23.69 -39.33 2.88
C VAL A 77 -23.47 -40.28 1.71
N ASN A 78 -24.10 -41.45 1.69
CA ASN A 78 -24.11 -42.32 0.51
C ASN A 78 -25.04 -41.78 -0.61
N ASP A 79 -24.84 -40.52 -0.99
CA ASP A 79 -25.47 -39.86 -2.12
C ASP A 79 -24.58 -39.92 -3.37
N ALA A 80 -24.98 -39.24 -4.46
CA ALA A 80 -24.20 -39.23 -5.71
C ALA A 80 -22.80 -38.63 -5.51
N ASN A 81 -22.71 -37.55 -4.74
CA ASN A 81 -21.45 -36.88 -4.41
C ASN A 81 -20.58 -37.77 -3.52
N GLY A 82 -21.14 -38.43 -2.51
CA GLY A 82 -20.41 -39.36 -1.65
C GLY A 82 -19.81 -40.53 -2.43
N ARG A 83 -20.57 -41.10 -3.37
CA ARG A 83 -20.04 -42.16 -4.25
C ARG A 83 -18.91 -41.65 -5.16
N LEU A 84 -19.07 -40.46 -5.75
CA LEU A 84 -18.03 -39.85 -6.58
C LEU A 84 -16.77 -39.56 -5.76
N LEU A 85 -16.92 -38.99 -4.56
CA LEU A 85 -15.83 -38.70 -3.63
C LEU A 85 -15.06 -39.99 -3.30
N MET A 86 -15.76 -41.07 -2.96
CA MET A 86 -15.12 -42.35 -2.64
C MET A 86 -14.40 -42.96 -3.84
N ASP A 87 -14.95 -42.86 -5.06
CA ASP A 87 -14.28 -43.32 -6.28
C ASP A 87 -12.98 -42.53 -6.57
N ILE A 88 -13.02 -41.20 -6.45
CA ILE A 88 -11.82 -40.35 -6.59
C ILE A 88 -10.79 -40.71 -5.52
N PHE A 89 -11.23 -40.88 -4.27
CA PHE A 89 -10.37 -41.26 -3.14
C PHE A 89 -9.67 -42.60 -3.35
N GLU A 90 -10.42 -43.64 -3.74
CA GLU A 90 -9.87 -44.97 -4.01
C GLU A 90 -8.89 -44.97 -5.17
N LYS A 91 -9.17 -44.22 -6.24
CA LYS A 91 -8.25 -44.05 -7.37
C LYS A 91 -6.95 -43.36 -6.97
N ARG A 92 -7.03 -42.40 -6.05
CA ARG A 92 -5.86 -41.62 -5.61
C ARG A 92 -4.95 -42.37 -4.65
N ILE A 93 -5.53 -43.11 -3.70
CA ILE A 93 -4.80 -43.85 -2.66
C ILE A 93 -4.50 -45.31 -3.06
N GLY A 94 -5.15 -45.86 -4.09
CA GLY A 94 -4.85 -47.18 -4.63
C GLY A 94 -5.10 -48.34 -3.64
N ARG A 95 -4.38 -49.47 -3.82
CA ARG A 95 -4.47 -50.62 -2.88
C ARG A 95 -3.98 -50.17 -1.50
N ARG A 96 -4.84 -50.32 -0.48
CA ARG A 96 -4.60 -49.90 0.92
C ARG A 96 -3.15 -50.15 1.34
N HIS A 97 -2.43 -49.06 1.54
CA HIS A 97 -1.08 -49.08 2.09
C HIS A 97 -1.14 -49.54 3.54
N GLN A 98 -0.21 -50.39 3.99
CA GLN A 98 -0.29 -51.01 5.33
C GLN A 98 -0.24 -49.99 6.48
N SER A 99 0.39 -48.84 6.24
CA SER A 99 0.51 -47.73 7.17
C SER A 99 -0.60 -46.69 7.07
N LEU A 100 -1.63 -46.88 6.23
CA LEU A 100 -2.77 -45.97 6.17
C LEU A 100 -4.06 -46.68 6.59
N GLU A 101 -4.70 -46.17 7.63
CA GLU A 101 -6.01 -46.61 8.07
C GLU A 101 -7.00 -45.44 8.02
N THR A 102 -8.08 -45.63 7.26
CA THR A 102 -9.12 -44.62 7.03
C THR A 102 -10.43 -45.06 7.66
N GLN A 103 -11.00 -44.22 8.52
CA GLN A 103 -12.31 -44.39 9.12
C GLN A 103 -13.28 -43.36 8.51
N PHE A 104 -14.05 -43.81 7.53
CA PHE A 104 -15.12 -43.00 6.95
C PHE A 104 -16.39 -43.12 7.80
N ASN A 105 -16.95 -41.99 8.19
CA ASN A 105 -18.26 -41.94 8.84
C ASN A 105 -19.37 -41.82 7.78
N LEU A 106 -19.62 -42.91 7.04
CA LEU A 106 -20.61 -42.97 5.97
C LEU A 106 -22.00 -43.24 6.53
N LEU A 107 -22.92 -42.31 6.28
CA LEU A 107 -24.34 -42.44 6.57
C LEU A 107 -25.06 -43.09 5.39
N ASP A 108 -25.79 -44.16 5.67
CA ASP A 108 -26.53 -44.91 4.67
C ASP A 108 -27.86 -44.23 4.36
N SER A 109 -28.11 -43.97 3.08
CA SER A 109 -29.31 -43.25 2.63
C SER A 109 -30.63 -43.91 3.01
N GLN A 110 -30.63 -45.22 3.27
CA GLN A 110 -31.82 -45.98 3.65
C GLN A 110 -31.90 -46.16 5.17
N LYS A 111 -30.80 -46.52 5.84
CA LYS A 111 -30.80 -46.76 7.29
C LYS A 111 -30.84 -45.48 8.12
N ASP A 112 -30.19 -44.42 7.63
CA ASP A 112 -30.06 -43.14 8.32
C ASP A 112 -30.99 -42.07 7.73
N GLN A 113 -32.02 -42.49 6.97
CA GLN A 113 -32.92 -41.61 6.21
C GLN A 113 -33.57 -40.53 7.08
N GLU A 114 -34.00 -40.87 8.30
CA GLU A 114 -34.64 -39.93 9.23
C GLU A 114 -33.70 -38.78 9.59
N VAL A 115 -32.45 -39.11 9.96
CA VAL A 115 -31.42 -38.14 10.36
C VAL A 115 -30.95 -37.32 9.16
N ILE A 116 -30.72 -37.95 8.01
CA ILE A 116 -30.35 -37.29 6.75
C ILE A 116 -31.42 -36.26 6.37
N THR A 117 -32.70 -36.63 6.46
CA THR A 117 -33.83 -35.74 6.13
C THR A 117 -33.95 -34.60 7.13
N LYS A 118 -33.84 -34.88 8.44
CA LYS A 118 -33.92 -33.89 9.52
C LYS A 118 -32.91 -32.76 9.33
N HIS A 119 -31.65 -33.11 9.05
CA HIS A 119 -30.57 -32.13 8.90
C HIS A 119 -30.34 -31.66 7.46
N LYS A 120 -31.08 -32.21 6.48
CA LYS A 120 -30.87 -31.98 5.03
C LYS A 120 -29.43 -32.25 4.61
N MET A 121 -28.88 -33.37 5.09
CA MET A 121 -27.48 -33.70 4.82
C MET A 121 -27.27 -34.14 3.38
N ILE A 122 -26.19 -33.63 2.81
CA ILE A 122 -25.59 -34.07 1.56
C ILE A 122 -24.07 -34.13 1.78
N THR A 123 -23.37 -34.93 0.98
CA THR A 123 -21.91 -34.92 0.98
C THR A 123 -21.40 -33.52 0.60
N PRO A 124 -20.44 -32.93 1.33
CA PRO A 124 -19.99 -31.57 1.07
C PRO A 124 -19.34 -31.42 -0.31
N VAL A 125 -19.64 -30.30 -0.95
CA VAL A 125 -19.03 -29.89 -2.22
C VAL A 125 -18.65 -28.42 -2.15
N CYS A 126 -17.57 -28.03 -2.81
CA CYS A 126 -17.11 -26.65 -2.91
C CYS A 126 -16.88 -26.29 -4.38
N ASP A 127 -17.57 -25.25 -4.85
CA ASP A 127 -17.31 -24.66 -6.16
C ASP A 127 -16.28 -23.54 -6.00
N VAL A 128 -15.14 -23.68 -6.68
CA VAL A 128 -14.05 -22.70 -6.64
C VAL A 128 -13.92 -22.06 -8.01
N TYR A 129 -14.18 -20.75 -8.10
CA TYR A 129 -14.00 -19.99 -9.33
C TYR A 129 -12.68 -19.24 -9.27
N VAL A 130 -11.84 -19.43 -10.29
CA VAL A 130 -10.50 -18.82 -10.37
C VAL A 130 -10.41 -18.00 -11.66
N SER A 131 -10.16 -16.69 -11.51
CA SER A 131 -9.97 -15.77 -12.63
C SER A 131 -8.53 -15.81 -13.18
N LYS A 132 -8.30 -15.27 -14.38
CA LYS A 132 -6.95 -15.13 -14.96
C LYS A 132 -5.99 -14.32 -14.09
N ASP A 133 -6.51 -13.34 -13.35
CA ASP A 133 -5.73 -12.51 -12.40
C ASP A 133 -5.48 -13.22 -11.06
N SER A 134 -5.78 -14.52 -10.96
CA SER A 134 -5.65 -15.34 -9.74
C SER A 134 -6.54 -14.90 -8.57
N GLU A 135 -7.55 -14.04 -8.81
CA GLU A 135 -8.63 -13.83 -7.83
C GLU A 135 -9.51 -15.09 -7.77
N ARG A 136 -9.96 -15.44 -6.55
CA ARG A 136 -10.74 -16.65 -6.29
C ARG A 136 -11.96 -16.39 -5.42
N SER A 137 -13.03 -17.13 -5.68
CA SER A 137 -14.24 -17.19 -4.85
C SER A 137 -14.66 -18.63 -4.64
N MET A 138 -15.08 -18.99 -3.43
CA MET A 138 -15.42 -20.36 -3.04
C MET A 138 -16.84 -20.42 -2.49
N PHE A 139 -17.64 -21.36 -2.98
CA PHE A 139 -19.02 -21.57 -2.57
C PHE A 139 -19.20 -23.01 -2.09
N GLY A 140 -19.32 -23.19 -0.78
CA GLY A 140 -19.53 -24.49 -0.16
C GLY A 140 -21.02 -24.84 -0.03
N SER A 141 -21.34 -26.12 -0.21
CA SER A 141 -22.65 -26.71 0.08
C SER A 141 -22.49 -27.96 0.95
N GLY A 142 -23.48 -28.28 1.79
CA GLY A 142 -23.47 -29.44 2.69
C GLY A 142 -22.72 -29.26 4.03
N PHE A 143 -21.75 -28.34 4.11
CA PHE A 143 -20.94 -28.11 5.33
C PHE A 143 -21.77 -27.77 6.57
N THR A 144 -22.73 -26.84 6.46
CA THR A 144 -23.59 -26.43 7.60
C THR A 144 -24.48 -27.57 8.10
N ALA A 145 -25.02 -28.37 7.18
CA ALA A 145 -25.89 -29.51 7.51
C ALA A 145 -25.12 -30.57 8.30
N ILE A 146 -23.91 -30.91 7.83
CA ILE A 146 -23.02 -31.83 8.54
C ILE A 146 -22.60 -31.27 9.90
N TYR A 147 -22.25 -29.99 9.98
CA TYR A 147 -21.89 -29.39 11.26
C TYR A 147 -23.04 -29.45 12.28
N SER A 148 -24.28 -29.17 11.84
CA SER A 148 -25.46 -29.28 12.69
C SER A 148 -25.70 -30.71 13.19
N TYR A 149 -25.53 -31.71 12.32
CA TYR A 149 -25.59 -33.11 12.72
C TYR A 149 -24.51 -33.45 13.75
N MET A 150 -23.26 -33.00 13.53
CA MET A 150 -22.15 -33.28 14.42
C MET A 150 -22.33 -32.64 15.80
N LEU A 151 -22.94 -31.46 15.88
CA LEU A 151 -23.28 -30.81 17.15
C LEU A 151 -24.30 -31.63 17.94
N GLU A 152 -25.36 -32.10 17.29
CA GLU A 152 -26.38 -32.93 17.95
C GLU A 152 -25.83 -34.29 18.39
N HIS A 153 -24.89 -34.86 17.63
CA HIS A 153 -24.32 -36.19 17.87
C HIS A 153 -22.90 -36.13 18.45
N SER A 154 -22.52 -35.03 19.09
CA SER A 154 -21.12 -34.79 19.48
C SER A 154 -20.58 -35.89 20.39
N GLU A 155 -21.36 -36.37 21.35
CA GLU A 155 -20.93 -37.43 22.28
C GLU A 155 -20.62 -38.74 21.56
N ASN A 156 -21.45 -39.14 20.60
CA ASN A 156 -21.26 -40.36 19.82
C ASN A 156 -20.04 -40.27 18.91
N ILE A 157 -19.84 -39.11 18.27
CA ILE A 157 -18.67 -38.86 17.41
C ILE A 157 -17.39 -38.88 18.23
N MET A 158 -17.37 -38.19 19.37
CA MET A 158 -16.24 -38.19 20.30
C MET A 158 -15.93 -39.61 20.75
N LYS A 159 -16.94 -40.36 21.22
CA LYS A 159 -16.78 -41.75 21.62
C LYS A 159 -16.21 -42.61 20.49
N SER A 160 -16.78 -42.53 19.28
CA SER A 160 -16.29 -43.29 18.13
C SER A 160 -14.85 -42.94 17.75
N PHE A 161 -14.45 -41.67 17.88
CA PHE A 161 -13.10 -41.22 17.61
C PHE A 161 -12.12 -41.78 18.65
N PHE A 162 -12.39 -41.64 19.95
CA PHE A 162 -11.52 -42.18 21.00
C PHE A 162 -11.50 -43.72 21.03
N ASP A 163 -12.64 -44.38 20.82
CA ASP A 163 -12.71 -45.84 20.66
C ASP A 163 -11.79 -46.28 19.52
N PHE A 164 -11.78 -45.56 18.39
CA PHE A 164 -10.89 -45.84 17.25
C PHE A 164 -9.41 -45.69 17.61
N LEU A 165 -9.05 -44.66 18.38
CA LEU A 165 -7.67 -44.46 18.84
C LEU A 165 -7.19 -45.58 19.78
N GLU A 166 -8.09 -46.10 20.63
CA GLU A 166 -7.77 -47.06 21.69
C GLU A 166 -7.70 -48.53 21.23
N ARG A 167 -8.18 -48.86 20.02
CA ARG A 167 -8.31 -50.25 19.52
C ARG A 167 -7.04 -51.11 19.63
N ASP A 168 -5.85 -50.50 19.52
CA ASP A 168 -4.59 -51.23 19.43
C ASP A 168 -3.75 -51.22 20.74
N ASN A 169 -4.28 -50.71 21.87
CA ASN A 169 -3.54 -50.60 23.14
C ASN A 169 -2.16 -49.91 23.06
N ARG A 170 -1.89 -49.16 21.98
CA ARG A 170 -0.64 -48.40 21.85
C ARG A 170 -0.69 -47.22 22.81
N LYS A 171 0.30 -47.12 23.70
CA LYS A 171 0.42 -45.94 24.58
C LYS A 171 0.58 -44.69 23.70
N TYR A 172 -0.13 -43.63 24.07
CA TYR A 172 -0.21 -42.35 23.33
C TYR A 172 1.11 -41.58 23.20
N THR A 173 2.17 -42.08 23.86
CA THR A 173 3.49 -41.47 23.90
C THR A 173 4.05 -41.35 22.47
N ASN A 174 4.16 -40.11 21.97
CA ASN A 174 4.75 -39.70 20.68
C ASN A 174 3.84 -39.72 19.43
N GLN A 175 2.52 -39.64 19.60
CA GLN A 175 1.59 -39.48 18.48
C GLN A 175 1.36 -38.00 18.13
N TRP A 176 1.22 -37.67 16.85
CA TRP A 176 0.86 -36.34 16.35
C TRP A 176 -0.61 -36.29 15.94
N PHE A 177 -1.35 -35.31 16.43
CA PHE A 177 -2.73 -35.06 16.07
C PHE A 177 -2.86 -33.75 15.33
N THR A 178 -3.65 -33.75 14.26
CA THR A 178 -4.05 -32.54 13.56
C THR A 178 -5.51 -32.60 13.16
N LEU A 179 -6.11 -31.42 13.05
CA LEU A 179 -7.48 -31.24 12.61
C LEU A 179 -7.68 -29.92 11.89
N ASP A 180 -8.77 -29.80 11.15
CA ASP A 180 -9.24 -28.54 10.59
C ASP A 180 -10.25 -27.82 11.49
N ASN A 181 -10.49 -26.54 11.20
CA ASN A 181 -11.36 -25.68 11.98
C ASN A 181 -12.75 -25.47 11.32
N ASN A 182 -13.13 -26.32 10.36
CA ASN A 182 -14.44 -26.22 9.69
C ASN A 182 -15.60 -26.68 10.59
N THR A 183 -15.30 -27.39 11.69
CA THR A 183 -16.27 -27.79 12.73
C THR A 183 -15.82 -27.33 14.12
N PRO A 184 -15.74 -26.01 14.38
CA PRO A 184 -14.95 -25.43 15.46
C PRO A 184 -15.35 -25.90 16.86
N THR A 185 -16.65 -26.10 17.15
CA THR A 185 -17.07 -26.58 18.48
C THR A 185 -16.63 -28.04 18.73
N ILE A 186 -16.66 -28.90 17.70
CA ILE A 186 -16.23 -30.29 17.82
C ILE A 186 -14.71 -30.35 17.90
N SER A 187 -14.03 -29.58 17.05
CA SER A 187 -12.59 -29.41 17.04
C SER A 187 -12.06 -28.96 18.42
N ASN A 188 -12.69 -27.95 19.03
CA ASN A 188 -12.38 -27.51 20.40
C ASN A 188 -12.58 -28.62 21.45
N LYS A 189 -13.72 -29.34 21.40
CA LYS A 189 -13.99 -30.46 22.32
C LYS A 189 -12.92 -31.55 22.21
N LEU A 190 -12.48 -31.87 20.98
CA LEU A 190 -11.40 -32.82 20.72
C LEU A 190 -10.08 -32.33 21.30
N VAL A 191 -9.68 -31.08 20.99
CA VAL A 191 -8.44 -30.48 21.49
C VAL A 191 -8.41 -30.47 23.02
N ASN A 192 -9.47 -30.00 23.68
CA ASN A 192 -9.55 -29.96 25.13
C ASN A 192 -9.41 -31.34 25.76
N LYS A 193 -10.12 -32.34 25.22
CA LYS A 193 -10.05 -33.72 25.72
C LYS A 193 -8.68 -34.35 25.49
N LEU A 194 -8.03 -34.06 24.35
CA LEU A 194 -6.66 -34.50 24.08
C LEU A 194 -5.65 -33.86 25.04
N ILE A 195 -5.82 -32.58 25.40
CA ILE A 195 -4.96 -31.91 26.40
C ILE A 195 -5.12 -32.51 27.80
N GLN A 196 -6.37 -32.80 28.20
CA GLN A 196 -6.68 -33.31 29.53
C GLN A 196 -6.25 -34.77 29.74
N ASP A 197 -6.52 -35.62 28.74
CA ASP A 197 -6.50 -37.08 28.93
C ASP A 197 -5.23 -37.76 28.35
N GLN A 198 -4.42 -37.09 27.51
CA GLN A 198 -3.49 -37.81 26.61
C GLN A 198 -2.06 -37.25 26.52
N TYR A 199 -1.08 -38.15 26.52
CA TYR A 199 0.37 -37.91 26.26
C TYR A 199 0.71 -37.69 24.77
N CYS A 200 0.07 -36.74 24.09
CA CYS A 200 0.19 -36.53 22.64
C CYS A 200 0.83 -35.18 22.23
N ASN A 201 1.15 -35.03 20.94
CA ASN A 201 1.54 -33.77 20.31
C ASN A 201 0.40 -33.24 19.43
N LEU A 202 0.15 -31.94 19.48
CA LEU A 202 -0.88 -31.27 18.69
C LEU A 202 -0.25 -30.38 17.61
N TYR A 203 -0.73 -30.49 16.38
CA TYR A 203 -0.43 -29.58 15.28
C TYR A 203 -1.75 -28.98 14.78
N ILE A 204 -1.97 -27.72 15.09
CA ILE A 204 -3.25 -27.04 14.88
C ILE A 204 -3.06 -25.89 13.90
N MET A 205 -3.87 -25.85 12.85
CA MET A 205 -3.81 -24.83 11.80
C MET A 205 -5.08 -23.99 11.79
N ASP A 206 -4.93 -22.66 11.72
CA ASP A 206 -6.02 -21.67 11.57
C ASP A 206 -7.21 -21.86 12.54
N HIS A 207 -6.89 -22.35 13.74
CA HIS A 207 -7.84 -22.57 14.83
C HIS A 207 -7.67 -21.49 15.89
N GLN A 208 -8.77 -20.94 16.40
CA GLN A 208 -8.68 -20.01 17.52
C GLN A 208 -8.15 -20.74 18.77
N VAL A 209 -7.14 -20.17 19.43
CA VAL A 209 -6.65 -20.65 20.72
C VAL A 209 -7.48 -19.97 21.81
N SER A 210 -8.38 -20.71 22.46
CA SER A 210 -9.24 -20.16 23.53
C SER A 210 -8.48 -20.07 24.87
N ASP A 211 -9.00 -19.23 25.79
CA ASP A 211 -8.46 -19.12 27.14
C ASP A 211 -8.48 -20.48 27.87
N ASP A 212 -9.52 -21.29 27.66
CA ASP A 212 -9.60 -22.67 28.18
C ASP A 212 -8.40 -23.52 27.73
N ILE A 213 -8.03 -23.45 26.44
CA ILE A 213 -6.87 -24.19 25.92
C ILE A 213 -5.59 -23.66 26.57
N ILE A 214 -5.45 -22.34 26.70
CA ILE A 214 -4.27 -21.72 27.31
C ILE A 214 -4.12 -22.16 28.77
N ASP A 215 -5.22 -22.15 29.52
CA ASP A 215 -5.22 -22.51 30.93
C ASP A 215 -4.92 -24.00 31.11
N LEU A 216 -5.54 -24.88 30.30
CA LEU A 216 -5.21 -26.31 30.27
C LEU A 216 -3.74 -26.56 29.89
N LEU A 217 -3.16 -25.72 29.03
CA LEU A 217 -1.73 -25.80 28.73
C LEU A 217 -0.88 -25.30 29.91
N LYS A 218 -1.31 -24.30 30.70
CA LYS A 218 -0.55 -23.74 31.83
C LYS A 218 -0.54 -24.61 33.08
N GLU A 219 -1.59 -25.40 33.33
CA GLU A 219 -1.70 -26.24 34.53
C GLU A 219 -0.54 -27.26 34.62
N GLU A 220 0.43 -27.01 35.50
CA GLU A 220 1.31 -28.07 36.01
C GLU A 220 0.43 -29.03 36.81
N LYS A 221 0.18 -30.24 36.29
CA LYS A 221 -0.46 -31.29 37.07
C LYS A 221 0.40 -31.55 38.32
N ASP A 222 -0.18 -31.19 39.47
CA ASP A 222 0.25 -31.34 40.85
C ASP A 222 1.49 -32.23 41.09
N LYS A 223 2.59 -31.63 41.59
CA LYS A 223 3.88 -32.33 41.83
C LYS A 223 3.79 -33.50 42.81
N ASP A 224 2.73 -33.57 43.62
CA ASP A 224 2.50 -34.62 44.61
C ASP A 224 1.80 -35.87 44.04
N LYS A 225 1.27 -35.79 42.82
CA LYS A 225 0.80 -36.96 42.05
C LYS A 225 1.79 -37.14 40.92
N GLN A 226 2.50 -38.28 40.84
CA GLN A 226 3.46 -38.60 39.77
C GLN A 226 2.81 -38.66 38.36
N GLN A 227 2.28 -37.55 37.86
CA GLN A 227 1.53 -37.45 36.61
C GLN A 227 2.10 -36.28 35.82
N GLU A 228 3.01 -36.60 34.89
CA GLU A 228 3.58 -35.66 33.93
C GLU A 228 2.46 -34.98 33.11
N ARG A 229 2.69 -33.74 32.69
CA ARG A 229 1.79 -32.89 31.86
C ARG A 229 1.24 -33.66 30.64
N GLY A 230 -0.06 -33.50 30.35
CA GLY A 230 -0.79 -34.24 29.31
C GLY A 230 -0.23 -34.02 27.90
N VAL A 231 -0.34 -32.82 27.32
CA VAL A 231 0.22 -32.57 25.98
C VAL A 231 1.71 -32.25 26.03
N LYS A 232 2.49 -32.93 25.17
CA LYS A 232 3.93 -32.72 25.03
C LYS A 232 4.20 -31.41 24.27
N SER A 233 3.87 -31.34 22.98
CA SER A 233 4.04 -30.12 22.17
C SER A 233 2.73 -29.63 21.56
N TYR A 234 2.54 -28.30 21.51
CA TYR A 234 1.45 -27.64 20.78
C TYR A 234 2.04 -26.72 19.71
N ILE A 235 1.94 -27.13 18.44
CA ILE A 235 2.33 -26.32 17.29
C ILE A 235 1.08 -25.61 16.75
N HIS A 236 1.15 -24.29 16.65
CA HIS A 236 0.13 -23.45 16.06
C HIS A 236 0.63 -22.91 14.71
N GLN A 237 0.04 -23.38 13.61
CA GLN A 237 0.27 -22.82 12.28
C GLN A 237 -0.83 -21.81 11.96
N THR A 238 -0.44 -20.61 11.53
CA THR A 238 -1.35 -19.66 10.90
C THR A 238 -0.63 -18.90 9.79
N ASN A 239 -1.27 -17.88 9.23
CA ASN A 239 -0.74 -17.11 8.11
C ASN A 239 -0.94 -15.60 8.30
N THR A 240 -0.14 -14.84 7.55
CA THR A 240 -0.11 -13.38 7.63
C THR A 240 -1.38 -12.66 7.18
N ASN A 241 -2.38 -13.37 6.65
CA ASN A 241 -3.70 -12.78 6.39
C ASN A 241 -4.57 -12.75 7.66
N TYR A 242 -4.37 -13.69 8.58
CA TYR A 242 -5.07 -13.71 9.88
C TYR A 242 -4.31 -12.94 10.94
N PHE A 243 -2.98 -13.07 10.95
CA PHE A 243 -2.14 -12.53 11.99
C PHE A 243 -0.79 -12.08 11.42
N GLY A 244 -0.44 -10.80 11.48
CA GLY A 244 0.81 -10.27 10.90
C GLY A 244 0.61 -9.43 9.63
N THR A 245 1.67 -9.26 8.86
CA THR A 245 1.79 -8.33 7.72
C THR A 245 2.56 -9.01 6.59
N SER A 246 1.85 -9.51 5.58
CA SER A 246 2.48 -10.28 4.48
C SER A 246 3.62 -9.51 3.77
N GLY A 247 4.77 -10.13 3.57
CA GLY A 247 5.98 -9.53 3.01
C GLY A 247 6.83 -8.72 3.99
N ASP A 248 6.33 -8.41 5.20
CA ASP A 248 7.08 -7.64 6.20
C ASP A 248 7.71 -8.55 7.25
N LYS A 249 8.98 -8.89 7.01
CA LYS A 249 9.80 -9.73 7.89
C LYS A 249 9.84 -9.22 9.34
N GLN A 250 10.02 -7.91 9.55
CA GLN A 250 10.21 -7.38 10.91
C GLN A 250 8.89 -7.28 11.65
N ALA A 251 7.84 -6.79 10.99
CA ALA A 251 6.50 -6.76 11.57
C ALA A 251 6.02 -8.17 11.94
N ASN A 252 6.30 -9.18 11.11
CA ASN A 252 5.94 -10.57 11.41
C ASN A 252 6.72 -11.16 12.59
N ILE A 253 7.99 -10.79 12.78
CA ILE A 253 8.77 -11.17 13.97
C ILE A 253 8.18 -10.52 15.22
N VAL A 254 7.81 -9.24 15.17
CA VAL A 254 7.18 -8.52 16.29
C VAL A 254 5.83 -9.13 16.63
N ALA A 255 4.97 -9.36 15.62
CA ALA A 255 3.69 -10.01 15.79
C ALA A 255 3.86 -11.40 16.44
N ALA A 256 4.79 -12.22 15.94
CA ALA A 256 5.08 -13.52 16.54
C ALA A 256 5.49 -13.42 18.02
N LYS A 257 6.33 -12.44 18.40
CA LYS A 257 6.70 -12.18 19.81
C LYS A 257 5.49 -11.80 20.66
N GLU A 258 4.63 -10.92 20.17
CA GLU A 258 3.42 -10.50 20.89
C GLU A 258 2.40 -11.63 21.02
N TRP A 259 2.30 -12.51 20.02
CA TRP A 259 1.44 -13.68 20.12
C TRP A 259 1.98 -14.67 21.13
N LEU A 260 3.28 -14.96 21.11
CA LEU A 260 3.91 -15.91 22.02
C LEU A 260 3.95 -15.40 23.47
N SER A 261 3.96 -14.09 23.71
CA SER A 261 3.83 -13.55 25.07
C SER A 261 2.48 -13.88 25.71
N ARG A 262 1.42 -14.01 24.88
CA ARG A 262 0.09 -14.46 25.30
C ARG A 262 -0.05 -15.99 25.34
N HIS A 263 0.77 -16.70 24.57
CA HIS A 263 0.73 -18.17 24.42
C HIS A 263 2.10 -18.83 24.68
N PRO A 264 2.72 -18.66 25.87
CA PRO A 264 4.14 -18.98 26.11
C PRO A 264 4.49 -20.47 26.00
N THR A 265 3.50 -21.35 26.08
CA THR A 265 3.65 -22.82 26.09
C THR A 265 3.49 -23.44 24.70
N THR A 266 3.43 -22.63 23.65
CA THR A 266 3.17 -23.05 22.27
C THR A 266 4.35 -22.75 21.36
N PHE A 267 4.38 -23.42 20.21
CA PHE A 267 5.30 -23.14 19.11
C PHE A 267 4.51 -22.57 17.92
N LEU A 268 4.81 -21.34 17.54
CA LEU A 268 4.14 -20.63 16.45
C LEU A 268 4.87 -20.87 15.13
N ILE A 269 4.09 -21.13 14.08
CA ILE A 269 4.51 -21.10 12.68
C ILE A 269 3.61 -20.08 11.96
N LEU A 270 4.18 -18.94 11.60
CA LEU A 270 3.50 -17.85 10.90
C LEU A 270 3.93 -17.82 9.43
N THR A 271 3.11 -18.41 8.56
CA THR A 271 3.42 -18.54 7.13
C THR A 271 3.07 -17.28 6.33
N ASP A 272 3.88 -16.96 5.32
CA ASP A 272 3.75 -15.76 4.47
C ASP A 272 3.99 -16.09 2.98
N GLY A 273 3.61 -17.30 2.57
CA GLY A 273 3.72 -17.78 1.20
C GLY A 273 5.12 -17.58 0.60
N ALA A 274 5.19 -16.89 -0.54
CA ALA A 274 6.44 -16.63 -1.26
C ALA A 274 7.43 -15.74 -0.48
N HIS A 275 7.01 -15.05 0.58
CA HIS A 275 7.88 -14.24 1.43
C HIS A 275 8.50 -15.04 2.59
N GLY A 276 8.15 -16.32 2.72
CA GLY A 276 8.71 -17.23 3.73
C GLY A 276 7.79 -17.41 4.93
N LEU A 277 8.37 -17.45 6.13
CA LEU A 277 7.64 -17.67 7.38
C LEU A 277 8.42 -17.19 8.60
N VAL A 278 7.72 -16.95 9.71
CA VAL A 278 8.32 -16.77 11.03
C VAL A 278 8.01 -17.97 11.90
N ILE A 279 8.99 -18.48 12.63
CA ILE A 279 8.80 -19.52 13.65
C ILE A 279 9.28 -19.03 15.01
N GLY A 280 8.73 -19.56 16.10
CA GLY A 280 9.25 -19.29 17.44
C GLY A 280 8.40 -19.93 18.53
N GLY A 281 8.85 -19.85 19.78
CA GLY A 281 8.15 -20.38 20.93
C GLY A 281 8.75 -21.68 21.47
N THR A 282 7.96 -22.37 22.30
CA THR A 282 8.41 -23.53 23.08
C THR A 282 8.01 -24.83 22.39
N LEU A 283 9.00 -25.66 22.06
CA LEU A 283 8.81 -27.03 21.58
C LEU A 283 9.33 -28.02 22.63
N TYR A 284 8.56 -29.07 22.92
CA TYR A 284 8.92 -30.10 23.88
C TYR A 284 9.37 -31.38 23.17
N HIS A 285 10.50 -31.93 23.62
CA HIS A 285 11.12 -33.12 23.04
C HIS A 285 10.78 -34.37 23.86
N SER A 286 10.65 -35.50 23.18
CA SER A 286 10.56 -36.80 23.82
C SER A 286 11.96 -37.37 24.03
N ASP A 287 12.49 -37.27 25.25
CA ASP A 287 13.68 -38.04 25.63
C ASP A 287 13.27 -39.48 25.94
N GLU A 288 13.65 -40.43 25.07
CA GLU A 288 13.48 -41.85 25.37
C GLU A 288 14.21 -42.21 26.68
N GLY A 289 13.45 -42.56 27.72
CA GLY A 289 13.99 -43.08 28.98
C GLY A 289 14.27 -42.07 30.09
N LYS A 290 13.83 -40.81 30.00
CA LYS A 290 13.92 -39.82 31.10
C LYS A 290 12.54 -39.34 31.55
N SER A 291 12.28 -39.34 32.87
CA SER A 291 11.05 -38.81 33.52
C SER A 291 10.95 -37.28 33.56
N SER A 292 11.68 -36.56 32.71
CA SER A 292 11.59 -35.11 32.62
C SER A 292 11.59 -34.71 31.15
N SER A 293 10.50 -34.15 30.66
CA SER A 293 10.40 -33.57 29.31
C SER A 293 11.36 -32.39 29.18
N SER A 294 12.35 -32.52 28.29
CA SER A 294 13.20 -31.38 27.90
C SER A 294 12.42 -30.51 26.92
N SER A 295 12.55 -29.18 27.08
CA SER A 295 11.95 -28.21 26.15
C SER A 295 13.03 -27.32 25.57
N SER A 296 12.82 -26.87 24.34
CA SER A 296 13.65 -25.87 23.68
C SER A 296 12.78 -24.69 23.32
N TYR A 297 13.21 -23.50 23.73
CA TYR A 297 12.61 -22.26 23.26
C TYR A 297 13.40 -21.73 22.06
N THR A 298 12.67 -21.35 21.01
CA THR A 298 13.23 -20.70 19.82
C THR A 298 12.75 -19.26 19.78
N GLU A 299 13.68 -18.30 19.75
CA GLU A 299 13.33 -16.89 19.53
C GLU A 299 12.65 -16.70 18.17
N PRO A 300 11.59 -15.88 18.09
CA PRO A 300 10.90 -15.60 16.83
C PRO A 300 11.85 -15.18 15.71
N THR A 301 11.98 -16.04 14.71
CA THR A 301 12.96 -15.93 13.63
C THR A 301 12.30 -16.18 12.28
N HIS A 302 12.59 -15.33 11.31
CA HIS A 302 12.08 -15.44 9.95
C HIS A 302 13.01 -16.28 9.06
N TYR A 303 12.39 -17.12 8.24
CA TYR A 303 12.99 -17.99 7.23
C TYR A 303 12.45 -17.59 5.85
N ASN A 304 13.34 -17.46 4.87
CA ASN A 304 12.95 -17.15 3.50
C ASN A 304 12.24 -18.35 2.84
N ALA A 305 11.33 -18.08 1.90
CA ALA A 305 10.77 -19.13 1.06
C ALA A 305 11.86 -19.76 0.18
N ILE A 306 11.67 -21.04 -0.14
CA ILE A 306 12.52 -21.74 -1.11
C ILE A 306 11.99 -21.39 -2.50
N PRO A 307 12.76 -20.67 -3.34
CA PRO A 307 12.26 -20.20 -4.63
C PRO A 307 12.01 -21.39 -5.56
N LEU A 308 10.86 -21.37 -6.25
CA LEU A 308 10.59 -22.30 -7.33
C LEU A 308 11.50 -22.01 -8.54
N PRO A 309 11.84 -23.02 -9.35
CA PRO A 309 12.55 -22.82 -10.61
C PRO A 309 11.74 -21.91 -11.55
N SER A 310 12.42 -21.05 -12.31
CA SER A 310 11.76 -20.10 -13.22
C SER A 310 10.96 -20.77 -14.34
N ASP A 311 11.33 -21.99 -14.72
CA ASP A 311 10.64 -22.83 -15.70
C ASP A 311 9.45 -23.60 -15.10
N GLN A 312 9.26 -23.55 -13.78
CA GLN A 312 8.17 -24.20 -13.05
C GLN A 312 7.56 -23.25 -12.01
N PRO A 313 6.94 -22.14 -12.46
CA PRO A 313 6.41 -21.12 -11.55
C PRO A 313 5.23 -21.64 -10.72
N ALA A 314 4.89 -20.90 -9.67
CA ALA A 314 3.64 -21.12 -8.94
C ALA A 314 2.44 -20.78 -9.86
N ILE A 315 1.54 -21.73 -10.04
CA ILE A 315 0.32 -21.62 -10.86
C ILE A 315 -0.92 -21.41 -9.98
N ASP A 316 -1.00 -22.11 -8.85
CA ASP A 316 -2.18 -22.09 -7.96
C ASP A 316 -1.73 -22.32 -6.52
N SER A 317 -2.19 -21.51 -5.57
CA SER A 317 -1.82 -21.63 -4.15
C SER A 317 -2.77 -22.49 -3.32
N ILE A 318 -3.85 -23.04 -3.90
CA ILE A 318 -4.81 -23.87 -3.16
C ILE A 318 -4.07 -25.07 -2.53
N GLY A 319 -4.36 -25.35 -1.25
CA GLY A 319 -3.76 -26.48 -0.52
C GLY A 319 -2.27 -26.32 -0.14
N ALA A 320 -1.62 -25.19 -0.44
CA ALA A 320 -0.20 -24.99 -0.10
C ALA A 320 0.07 -25.06 1.42
N GLY A 321 -0.84 -24.51 2.23
CA GLY A 321 -0.77 -24.58 3.70
C GLY A 321 -0.98 -26.01 4.23
N ASP A 322 -1.87 -26.78 3.61
CA ASP A 322 -2.10 -28.19 3.92
C ASP A 322 -0.88 -29.06 3.56
N ALA A 323 -0.25 -28.80 2.42
CA ALA A 323 0.97 -29.47 2.00
C ALA A 323 2.16 -29.13 2.92
N PHE A 324 2.26 -27.87 3.37
CA PHE A 324 3.22 -27.47 4.40
C PHE A 324 2.98 -28.24 5.71
N ARG A 325 1.73 -28.25 6.19
CA ARG A 325 1.33 -29.01 7.39
C ARG A 325 1.68 -30.49 7.28
N ALA A 326 1.40 -31.12 6.14
CA ALA A 326 1.76 -32.51 5.87
C ALA A 326 3.28 -32.73 5.92
N GLY A 327 4.07 -31.83 5.33
CA GLY A 327 5.53 -31.89 5.39
C GLY A 327 6.09 -31.77 6.81
N MET A 328 5.51 -30.89 7.63
CA MET A 328 5.86 -30.78 9.06
C MET A 328 5.53 -32.07 9.81
N LEU A 329 4.29 -32.57 9.67
CA LEU A 329 3.83 -33.78 10.36
C LEU A 329 4.66 -35.00 9.97
N TYR A 330 4.96 -35.20 8.68
CA TYR A 330 5.85 -36.27 8.21
C TYR A 330 7.24 -36.15 8.84
N SER A 331 7.82 -34.95 8.82
CA SER A 331 9.17 -34.71 9.35
C SER A 331 9.25 -34.93 10.86
N LEU A 332 8.30 -34.37 11.60
CA LEU A 332 8.21 -34.51 13.06
C LEU A 332 7.89 -35.95 13.48
N GLY A 333 7.02 -36.63 12.74
CA GLY A 333 6.73 -38.06 12.92
C GLY A 333 7.94 -38.97 12.66
N LYS A 334 8.92 -38.51 11.88
CA LYS A 334 10.20 -39.20 11.65
C LYS A 334 11.32 -38.74 12.61
N GLY A 335 11.02 -37.85 13.56
CA GLY A 335 12.02 -37.31 14.49
C GLY A 335 13.04 -36.37 13.83
N ILE A 336 12.71 -35.79 12.66
CA ILE A 336 13.58 -34.82 11.99
C ILE A 336 13.61 -33.53 12.82
N PRO A 337 14.80 -32.93 13.07
CA PRO A 337 14.91 -31.66 13.79
C PRO A 337 14.09 -30.54 13.15
N ILE A 338 13.56 -29.65 13.99
CA ILE A 338 12.58 -28.63 13.61
C ILE A 338 13.04 -27.74 12.45
N GLU A 339 14.32 -27.37 12.40
CA GLU A 339 14.89 -26.51 11.35
C GLU A 339 14.84 -27.20 9.98
N LYS A 340 15.15 -28.50 9.94
CA LYS A 340 15.06 -29.32 8.72
C LYS A 340 13.62 -29.64 8.36
N ALA A 341 12.76 -29.85 9.36
CA ALA A 341 11.33 -30.07 9.16
C ALA A 341 10.68 -28.87 8.46
N ILE A 342 11.04 -27.64 8.85
CA ILE A 342 10.54 -26.42 8.23
C ILE A 342 10.98 -26.27 6.78
N GLN A 343 12.24 -26.59 6.47
CA GLN A 343 12.72 -26.58 5.08
C GLN A 343 11.97 -27.60 4.22
N PHE A 344 11.77 -28.81 4.76
CA PHE A 344 11.01 -29.86 4.09
C PHE A 344 9.55 -29.45 3.86
N ALA A 345 8.89 -28.91 4.89
CA ALA A 345 7.53 -28.41 4.80
C ALA A 345 7.37 -27.25 3.80
N SER A 346 8.34 -26.32 3.80
CA SER A 346 8.38 -25.22 2.84
C SER A 346 8.50 -25.72 1.40
N ALA A 347 9.31 -26.75 1.17
CA ALA A 347 9.41 -27.42 -0.13
C ALA A 347 8.10 -28.12 -0.53
N CYS A 348 7.42 -28.80 0.40
CA CYS A 348 6.10 -29.39 0.14
C CYS A 348 5.10 -28.32 -0.31
N GLY A 349 4.99 -27.21 0.43
CA GLY A 349 4.08 -26.11 0.11
C GLY A 349 4.41 -25.47 -1.25
N ALA A 350 5.69 -25.15 -1.49
CA ALA A 350 6.13 -24.53 -2.74
C ALA A 350 5.87 -25.43 -3.96
N LEU A 351 6.24 -26.72 -3.90
CA LEU A 351 6.07 -27.63 -5.02
C LEU A 351 4.59 -27.95 -5.30
N ASN A 352 3.72 -27.91 -4.28
CA ASN A 352 2.28 -28.03 -4.46
C ASN A 352 1.72 -26.89 -5.31
N CYS A 353 2.31 -25.68 -5.21
CA CYS A 353 1.83 -24.53 -5.95
C CYS A 353 2.02 -24.62 -7.47
N ARG A 354 2.78 -25.59 -7.98
CA ARG A 354 3.05 -25.76 -9.42
C ARG A 354 1.86 -26.28 -10.22
N TYR A 355 0.79 -26.71 -9.56
CA TYR A 355 -0.35 -27.36 -10.20
C TYR A 355 -1.68 -26.84 -9.64
N ARG A 356 -2.71 -26.89 -10.48
CA ARG A 356 -4.06 -26.43 -10.12
C ARG A 356 -4.82 -27.45 -9.28
N GLY A 357 -5.65 -26.96 -8.36
CA GLY A 357 -6.67 -27.74 -7.66
C GLY A 357 -6.17 -28.48 -6.43
N GLY A 358 -5.47 -27.78 -5.54
CA GLY A 358 -5.20 -28.28 -4.20
C GLY A 358 -4.36 -29.56 -4.18
N CYS A 359 -4.99 -30.69 -3.86
CA CYS A 359 -4.32 -31.98 -3.74
C CYS A 359 -4.26 -32.81 -5.04
N ASN A 360 -4.69 -32.25 -6.18
CA ASN A 360 -4.72 -32.94 -7.47
C ASN A 360 -3.34 -33.36 -7.98
N ASN A 361 -2.27 -32.65 -7.61
CA ASN A 361 -0.91 -33.04 -7.95
C ASN A 361 0.09 -32.69 -6.85
N VAL A 362 -0.02 -33.42 -5.74
CA VAL A 362 0.85 -33.27 -4.57
C VAL A 362 2.27 -33.76 -4.87
N PRO A 363 3.31 -33.11 -4.33
CA PRO A 363 4.69 -33.46 -4.63
C PRO A 363 5.09 -34.82 -4.03
N THR A 364 5.87 -35.59 -4.78
CA THR A 364 6.49 -36.85 -4.31
C THR A 364 7.67 -36.58 -3.38
N LEU A 365 8.00 -37.56 -2.53
CA LEU A 365 9.18 -37.49 -1.67
C LEU A 365 10.48 -37.28 -2.47
N SER A 366 10.58 -37.88 -3.66
CA SER A 366 11.73 -37.75 -4.55
C SER A 366 11.86 -36.33 -5.12
N GLU A 367 10.75 -35.74 -5.57
CA GLU A 367 10.72 -34.34 -6.04
C GLU A 367 11.13 -33.37 -4.93
N ILE A 368 10.62 -33.54 -3.72
CA ILE A 368 10.99 -32.70 -2.57
C ILE A 368 12.48 -32.81 -2.27
N LYS A 369 13.01 -34.04 -2.18
CA LYS A 369 14.44 -34.26 -1.93
C LYS A 369 15.31 -33.66 -3.04
N SER A 370 14.91 -33.82 -4.31
CA SER A 370 15.61 -33.23 -5.45
C SER A 370 15.59 -31.70 -5.38
N PHE A 371 14.43 -31.11 -5.10
CA PHE A 371 14.25 -29.67 -5.00
C PHE A 371 15.08 -29.06 -3.87
N LEU A 372 15.11 -29.70 -2.69
CA LEU A 372 15.96 -29.28 -1.58
C LEU A 372 17.45 -29.37 -1.94
N ASN A 373 17.89 -30.48 -2.56
CA ASN A 373 19.28 -30.65 -2.98
C ASN A 373 19.71 -29.61 -4.03
N GLN A 374 18.85 -29.29 -5.01
CA GLN A 374 19.08 -28.26 -6.02
C GLN A 374 19.24 -26.87 -5.38
N ASN A 375 18.55 -26.61 -4.27
CA ASN A 375 18.66 -25.38 -3.49
C ASN A 375 19.77 -25.43 -2.42
N GLY A 376 20.68 -26.42 -2.47
CA GLY A 376 21.81 -26.53 -1.54
C GLY A 376 21.43 -26.97 -0.12
N ILE A 377 20.22 -27.48 0.09
CA ILE A 377 19.72 -27.94 1.39
C ILE A 377 19.89 -29.47 1.47
N ASN A 378 20.81 -29.93 2.33
CA ASN A 378 21.15 -31.35 2.42
C ASN A 378 20.35 -32.09 3.50
N CYS A 379 19.42 -32.95 3.09
CA CYS A 379 18.57 -33.76 3.97
C CYS A 379 19.18 -35.12 4.35
N LYS A 380 20.46 -35.19 4.73
CA LYS A 380 21.00 -36.42 5.33
C LYS A 380 20.58 -36.54 6.80
N SER A 381 19.96 -37.67 7.14
CA SER A 381 19.69 -38.14 8.49
C SER A 381 21.00 -38.57 9.16
N HIS A 382 21.38 -37.95 10.27
CA HIS A 382 22.47 -38.46 11.11
C HIS A 382 21.98 -39.65 11.92
N HIS A 383 22.02 -40.83 11.32
CA HIS A 383 22.17 -42.06 12.09
C HIS A 383 23.51 -42.71 11.70
N GLN A 384 24.38 -42.82 12.72
CA GLN A 384 25.69 -43.50 12.76
C GLN A 384 26.88 -42.81 12.06
N GLU A 385 27.76 -42.22 12.89
CA GLU A 385 29.19 -42.60 12.96
C GLU A 385 29.79 -42.05 14.26
N VAL A 386 29.92 -42.94 15.27
CA VAL A 386 30.84 -42.75 16.40
C VAL A 386 32.23 -43.09 15.87
N GLY A 387 33.10 -42.09 15.72
CA GLY A 387 34.46 -42.33 15.24
C GLY A 387 35.31 -41.08 15.10
N ASN A 388 35.98 -40.71 16.20
CA ASN A 388 37.27 -40.01 16.26
C ASN A 388 37.61 -39.02 15.11
N ARG A 389 37.53 -37.71 15.39
CA ARG A 389 38.63 -36.76 15.09
C ARG A 389 38.45 -35.42 15.79
N LYS A 390 39.34 -35.24 16.78
CA LYS A 390 39.93 -34.04 17.37
C LYS A 390 39.49 -32.66 16.80
N GLY A 391 38.89 -31.87 17.70
CA GLY A 391 39.49 -30.64 18.18
C GLY A 391 38.99 -29.33 17.58
N ILE A 392 37.99 -28.71 18.23
CA ILE A 392 37.82 -27.24 18.33
C ILE A 392 37.32 -26.94 19.76
N PRO A 393 37.83 -25.91 20.46
CA PRO A 393 37.92 -25.90 21.92
C PRO A 393 36.64 -25.45 22.63
N ALA A 394 36.37 -26.11 23.76
CA ALA A 394 35.47 -25.63 24.79
C ALA A 394 35.96 -24.28 25.36
N TYR A 395 35.07 -23.31 25.49
CA TYR A 395 35.26 -22.21 26.44
C TYR A 395 34.07 -22.13 27.39
N HIS A 396 34.34 -22.65 28.58
CA HIS A 396 33.82 -22.38 29.90
C HIS A 396 32.73 -21.30 30.05
N THR A 397 31.61 -21.76 30.59
CA THR A 397 30.74 -21.06 31.53
C THR A 397 31.56 -20.41 32.65
N LYS A 398 31.51 -19.09 32.76
CA LYS A 398 31.74 -18.38 34.02
C LYS A 398 30.46 -17.65 34.41
N ASN A 399 29.92 -18.08 35.55
CA ASN A 399 29.01 -17.32 36.37
C ASN A 399 29.62 -15.95 36.67
N ASP A 400 28.93 -14.88 36.29
CA ASP A 400 29.02 -13.61 36.99
C ASP A 400 27.61 -13.13 37.30
N ILE A 401 27.32 -13.11 38.60
CA ILE A 401 26.14 -12.49 39.20
C ILE A 401 26.30 -10.98 38.99
N ILE A 402 25.57 -10.40 38.05
CA ILE A 402 25.39 -8.94 37.99
C ILE A 402 24.08 -8.63 38.71
N LYS A 403 24.22 -8.06 39.90
CA LYS A 403 23.13 -7.41 40.63
C LYS A 403 22.54 -6.31 39.74
N THR A 404 21.22 -6.36 39.61
CA THR A 404 20.36 -5.27 39.14
C THR A 404 20.71 -3.94 39.82
N SER A 405 21.19 -2.98 39.03
CA SER A 405 21.07 -1.55 39.34
C SER A 405 20.40 -0.88 38.15
N MET A 406 19.29 -0.19 38.42
CA MET A 406 18.56 0.66 37.48
C MET A 406 19.52 1.60 36.75
N GLY A 407 19.54 1.57 35.42
CA GLY A 407 20.26 2.52 34.58
C GLY A 407 20.82 1.93 33.28
N ASP A 408 19.97 1.41 32.40
CA ASP A 408 20.40 0.88 31.08
C ASP A 408 19.45 1.27 29.92
N GLU A 409 18.74 2.41 30.02
CA GLU A 409 18.11 3.05 28.85
C GLU A 409 19.03 4.09 28.16
N GLU A 410 20.11 4.53 28.83
CA GLU A 410 21.04 5.53 28.26
C GLU A 410 22.18 4.91 27.43
N ILE A 411 22.61 3.68 27.72
CA ILE A 411 23.78 3.06 27.06
C ILE A 411 23.42 2.46 25.68
N LEU A 412 22.17 2.02 25.47
CA LEU A 412 21.70 1.55 24.14
C LEU A 412 21.51 2.72 23.16
N ASN A 413 21.12 3.90 23.65
CA ASN A 413 21.11 5.12 22.85
C ASN A 413 22.52 5.56 22.49
N ASP A 414 23.49 5.47 23.41
CA ASP A 414 24.87 5.85 23.10
C ASP A 414 25.56 4.90 22.11
N ILE A 415 25.28 3.59 22.13
CA ILE A 415 25.88 2.67 21.14
C ILE A 415 25.23 2.85 19.77
N TYR A 416 23.92 3.13 19.70
CA TYR A 416 23.23 3.42 18.44
C TYR A 416 23.63 4.80 17.87
N TRP A 417 23.68 5.84 18.70
CA TRP A 417 24.09 7.18 18.31
C TRP A 417 25.58 7.29 18.02
N ASN A 418 26.48 6.59 18.74
CA ASN A 418 27.90 6.57 18.37
C ASN A 418 28.14 5.83 17.05
N LYS A 419 27.32 4.82 16.73
CA LYS A 419 27.40 4.13 15.43
C LYS A 419 26.85 5.00 14.31
N VAL A 420 25.72 5.68 14.51
CA VAL A 420 25.12 6.64 13.56
C VAL A 420 26.00 7.89 13.36
N MET A 421 26.60 8.42 14.43
CA MET A 421 27.53 9.56 14.36
C MET A 421 28.87 9.14 13.76
N SER A 422 29.36 7.91 13.97
CA SER A 422 30.54 7.41 13.25
C SER A 422 30.26 7.19 11.76
N LEU A 423 29.03 6.80 11.38
CA LEU A 423 28.59 6.65 10.00
C LEU A 423 28.40 8.00 9.31
N LYS A 424 27.81 8.99 10.00
CA LYS A 424 27.71 10.38 9.51
C LYS A 424 29.07 11.07 9.45
N LYS A 425 29.97 10.81 10.42
CA LYS A 425 31.35 11.30 10.39
C LYS A 425 32.16 10.65 9.26
N LYS A 426 31.99 9.35 8.99
CA LYS A 426 32.58 8.69 7.81
C LYS A 426 32.00 9.20 6.49
N GLN A 427 30.70 9.47 6.42
CA GLN A 427 30.09 10.07 5.23
C GLN A 427 30.57 11.51 5.01
N HIS A 428 30.67 12.31 6.08
CA HIS A 428 31.16 13.69 6.00
C HIS A 428 32.68 13.76 5.74
N GLU A 429 33.48 12.86 6.32
CA GLU A 429 34.90 12.70 5.98
C GLU A 429 35.09 12.21 4.55
N GLN A 430 34.23 11.32 4.02
CA GLN A 430 34.24 10.92 2.61
C GLN A 430 33.80 12.05 1.68
N GLN A 431 32.85 12.90 2.09
CA GLN A 431 32.41 14.08 1.36
C GLN A 431 33.50 15.17 1.35
N LEU A 432 34.17 15.40 2.48
CA LEU A 432 35.34 16.27 2.60
C LEU A 432 36.55 15.73 1.83
N LEU A 433 36.75 14.40 1.79
CA LEU A 433 37.82 13.78 0.99
C LEU A 433 37.50 13.88 -0.51
N GLN A 434 36.22 13.80 -0.91
CA GLN A 434 35.77 14.05 -2.28
C GLN A 434 35.93 15.52 -2.67
N GLU A 435 35.55 16.46 -1.80
CA GLU A 435 35.77 17.90 -2.02
C GLU A 435 37.25 18.26 -2.04
N GLN A 436 38.09 17.67 -1.18
CA GLN A 436 39.55 17.85 -1.21
C GLN A 436 40.19 17.21 -2.45
N GLN A 437 39.68 16.07 -2.94
CA GLN A 437 40.12 15.46 -4.20
C GLN A 437 39.65 16.27 -5.43
N GLU A 438 38.50 16.94 -5.37
CA GLU A 438 38.04 17.88 -6.40
C GLU A 438 38.82 19.20 -6.37
N LEU A 439 39.19 19.70 -5.18
CA LEU A 439 40.10 20.85 -4.99
C LEU A 439 41.56 20.53 -5.37
N GLN A 440 41.99 19.27 -5.27
CA GLN A 440 43.30 18.82 -5.78
C GLN A 440 43.31 18.60 -7.30
N LYS A 441 42.16 18.28 -7.90
CA LYS A 441 42.01 18.21 -9.37
C LYS A 441 41.93 19.59 -10.03
N SER A 442 41.46 20.63 -9.33
CA SER A 442 41.50 22.02 -9.82
C SER A 442 42.84 22.74 -9.60
N SER A 443 43.80 22.11 -8.90
CA SER A 443 45.13 22.69 -8.59
C SER A 443 46.31 22.03 -9.33
N SER A 444 46.06 21.22 -10.36
CA SER A 444 47.09 20.64 -11.24
C SER A 444 47.11 21.24 -12.66
N SER A 445 46.97 22.57 -12.76
CA SER A 445 47.33 23.31 -13.98
C SER A 445 47.89 24.71 -13.72
N SER A 446 49.00 24.81 -12.99
CA SER A 446 49.96 25.92 -13.18
C SER A 446 51.25 25.67 -12.38
N THR A 447 52.33 25.35 -13.09
CA THR A 447 53.71 25.46 -12.56
C THR A 447 54.49 26.48 -13.37
N SER A 448 55.37 27.19 -12.65
CA SER A 448 56.51 28.03 -13.07
C SER A 448 56.21 29.43 -13.63
N ALA A 449 56.94 30.51 -13.30
CA ALA A 449 57.93 30.84 -12.28
C ALA A 449 58.23 32.38 -12.37
N THR A 450 58.58 33.03 -11.25
CA THR A 450 59.52 34.19 -11.07
C THR A 450 59.37 35.46 -11.97
N THR A 451 59.43 36.73 -11.53
CA THR A 451 60.07 37.42 -10.38
C THR A 451 59.65 38.91 -10.41
N THR A 452 59.49 39.55 -9.23
CA THR A 452 59.78 40.99 -8.86
C THR A 452 59.31 42.13 -9.80
N THR A 453 58.68 43.26 -9.39
CA THR A 453 58.92 44.16 -8.24
C THR A 453 57.89 45.34 -8.26
N THR A 454 57.46 45.80 -7.07
CA THR A 454 57.05 47.18 -6.65
C THR A 454 55.88 47.96 -7.31
N THR A 455 54.79 48.12 -6.55
CA THR A 455 54.05 49.35 -6.08
C THR A 455 53.97 50.64 -6.96
N PRO A 456 53.04 51.61 -6.68
CA PRO A 456 51.57 51.55 -6.52
C PRO A 456 50.83 52.72 -7.28
N THR A 457 49.52 52.54 -7.61
CA THR A 457 48.41 53.55 -7.72
C THR A 457 48.61 54.95 -8.38
N PRO A 458 47.60 55.84 -8.56
CA PRO A 458 46.17 55.70 -8.93
C PRO A 458 45.70 56.72 -10.03
N LYS A 459 44.57 56.38 -10.70
CA LYS A 459 43.47 57.29 -11.15
C LYS A 459 43.82 58.43 -12.17
N PRO A 460 42.83 59.18 -12.70
CA PRO A 460 41.61 58.78 -13.42
C PRO A 460 41.33 59.71 -14.64
N LYS A 461 40.14 59.58 -15.26
CA LYS A 461 39.44 60.60 -16.08
C LYS A 461 40.04 60.80 -17.49
N LYS A 462 39.27 60.92 -18.58
CA LYS A 462 38.00 61.62 -18.78
C LYS A 462 37.38 61.24 -20.13
N HIS A 463 36.06 61.39 -20.20
CA HIS A 463 35.18 61.56 -21.36
C HIS A 463 35.81 62.14 -22.64
N HIS A 464 35.37 61.67 -23.82
CA HIS A 464 34.28 62.37 -24.55
C HIS A 464 33.81 61.64 -25.82
N HIS A 465 32.49 61.73 -26.03
CA HIS A 465 31.74 61.48 -27.25
C HIS A 465 32.27 62.20 -28.49
N LYS A 466 32.11 61.56 -29.66
CA LYS A 466 31.18 61.93 -30.76
C LYS A 466 31.51 61.06 -31.98
N ILE A 467 30.61 60.18 -32.43
CA ILE A 467 29.55 60.45 -33.44
C ILE A 467 30.16 60.97 -34.76
N LYS A 468 30.15 60.18 -35.85
CA LYS A 468 29.14 60.20 -36.93
C LYS A 468 29.70 59.69 -38.28
N ILE A 469 28.76 59.15 -39.06
CA ILE A 469 28.62 59.21 -40.53
C ILE A 469 28.92 57.93 -41.34
N SER A 470 27.85 57.63 -42.07
CA SER A 470 27.54 56.68 -43.13
C SER A 470 28.39 56.83 -44.40
N ASN A 471 28.41 55.79 -45.23
CA ASN A 471 27.73 55.84 -46.53
C ASN A 471 27.75 54.49 -47.28
N ASN A 472 26.64 54.26 -47.97
CA ASN A 472 26.33 53.21 -48.93
C ASN A 472 27.29 53.19 -50.13
N THR A 473 27.49 52.05 -50.81
CA THR A 473 26.76 51.66 -52.05
C THR A 473 27.30 50.36 -52.69
N THR A 474 26.36 49.43 -52.95
CA THR A 474 26.20 48.52 -54.12
C THR A 474 27.38 47.77 -54.74
N ASN A 475 27.32 46.43 -54.74
CA ASN A 475 26.99 45.66 -55.96
C ASN A 475 26.74 44.16 -55.70
N THR A 476 25.89 43.62 -56.57
CA THR A 476 25.28 42.29 -56.67
C THR A 476 26.25 41.13 -56.94
N ASN A 477 25.99 39.95 -56.37
CA ASN A 477 25.78 38.68 -57.09
C ASN A 477 25.47 37.52 -56.14
N ASN A 478 24.41 36.78 -56.48
CA ASN A 478 23.96 35.55 -55.83
C ASN A 478 24.88 34.38 -56.17
N SER A 479 25.36 33.64 -55.15
CA SER A 479 25.32 32.17 -55.11
C SER A 479 25.83 31.64 -53.76
N THR A 480 24.94 30.98 -53.02
CA THR A 480 25.20 29.84 -52.11
C THR A 480 26.29 29.95 -51.04
N SER A 481 25.88 30.35 -49.83
CA SER A 481 26.16 29.62 -48.58
C SER A 481 25.34 30.21 -47.45
N THR A 482 24.31 29.50 -47.00
CA THR A 482 23.53 29.80 -45.79
C THR A 482 24.40 29.66 -44.54
N THR A 483 25.02 30.76 -44.11
CA THR A 483 25.48 30.92 -42.73
C THR A 483 24.33 31.50 -41.92
N THR A 484 23.51 30.60 -41.38
CA THR A 484 22.48 30.93 -40.39
C THR A 484 23.18 31.42 -39.12
N THR A 485 23.01 32.69 -38.81
CA THR A 485 23.29 33.27 -37.49
C THR A 485 22.53 32.46 -36.45
N LYS A 486 23.27 31.69 -35.62
CA LYS A 486 22.73 31.08 -34.40
C LYS A 486 22.22 32.18 -33.49
N GLN A 487 20.91 32.41 -33.49
CA GLN A 487 20.22 32.96 -32.33
C GLN A 487 20.48 31.98 -31.18
N THR A 488 21.19 32.45 -30.16
CA THR A 488 21.32 31.75 -28.89
C THR A 488 19.94 31.69 -28.23
N GLU A 489 19.26 30.55 -28.35
CA GLU A 489 18.02 30.26 -27.62
C GLU A 489 18.30 30.33 -26.11
N LYS A 490 17.55 31.18 -25.41
CA LYS A 490 17.60 31.30 -23.94
C LYS A 490 16.87 30.13 -23.30
N SER A 491 17.57 29.37 -22.44
CA SER A 491 17.01 28.26 -21.67
C SER A 491 15.97 28.70 -20.64
N LEU A 492 14.95 27.87 -20.43
CA LEU A 492 13.85 28.07 -19.48
C LEU A 492 14.32 27.74 -18.04
N ALA A 493 15.05 28.66 -17.39
CA ALA A 493 15.53 28.50 -16.02
C ALA A 493 14.58 29.20 -15.02
N MET A 494 13.74 28.40 -14.34
CA MET A 494 12.89 28.85 -13.23
C MET A 494 13.60 28.61 -11.88
N ILE A 495 13.56 29.65 -11.02
CA ILE A 495 13.88 29.61 -9.58
C ILE A 495 15.35 29.25 -9.24
N SER A 496 16.29 30.14 -9.56
CA SER A 496 17.66 30.12 -9.00
C SER A 496 17.93 31.28 -8.03
N MET A 497 17.03 32.27 -7.94
CA MET A 497 17.22 33.50 -7.17
C MET A 497 16.21 33.66 -6.03
N ASP A 498 16.71 34.05 -4.86
CA ASP A 498 15.91 34.40 -3.68
C ASP A 498 15.37 35.84 -3.83
N CYS A 499 14.07 35.95 -4.12
CA CYS A 499 13.37 37.23 -4.33
C CYS A 499 12.51 37.58 -3.11
N ARG A 500 12.65 38.81 -2.61
CA ARG A 500 11.95 39.29 -1.41
C ARG A 500 10.56 39.84 -1.73
N ASN A 501 9.77 40.09 -0.68
CA ASN A 501 8.54 40.89 -0.73
C ASN A 501 7.51 40.41 -1.78
N GLY A 502 7.33 39.09 -1.92
CA GLY A 502 6.40 38.51 -2.88
C GLY A 502 6.89 38.43 -4.32
N GLY A 503 8.16 38.75 -4.58
CA GLY A 503 8.78 38.57 -5.90
C GLY A 503 9.05 37.10 -6.23
N ILE A 504 9.30 36.82 -7.52
CA ILE A 504 9.62 35.47 -8.01
C ILE A 504 10.80 35.50 -8.99
N GLY A 505 11.68 34.50 -8.92
CA GLY A 505 12.85 34.39 -9.79
C GLY A 505 12.50 33.75 -11.13
N PHE A 506 12.89 34.40 -12.24
CA PHE A 506 12.73 33.89 -13.60
C PHE A 506 13.87 34.36 -14.50
N GLN A 507 14.58 33.46 -15.19
CA GLN A 507 15.69 33.79 -16.10
C GLN A 507 16.75 34.72 -15.46
N ASP A 508 17.27 34.35 -14.28
CA ASP A 508 18.32 35.08 -13.55
C ASP A 508 17.97 36.55 -13.20
N LYS A 509 16.67 36.85 -13.07
CA LYS A 509 16.16 38.11 -12.52
C LYS A 509 14.99 37.85 -11.57
N CYS A 510 14.76 38.79 -10.65
CA CYS A 510 13.53 38.81 -9.87
C CYS A 510 12.45 39.63 -10.58
N ILE A 511 11.27 39.02 -10.72
CA ILE A 511 10.03 39.67 -11.11
C ILE A 511 9.38 40.22 -9.83
N CYS A 512 9.40 41.55 -9.70
CA CYS A 512 8.92 42.22 -8.50
C CYS A 512 7.44 42.61 -8.58
N VAL A 513 6.77 42.52 -7.44
CA VAL A 513 5.39 42.95 -7.26
C VAL A 513 5.39 44.43 -6.88
N ALA A 514 4.44 45.20 -7.41
CA ALA A 514 4.31 46.60 -6.99
C ALA A 514 4.08 46.71 -5.47
N PRO A 515 4.74 47.65 -4.76
CA PRO A 515 5.58 48.74 -5.27
C PRO A 515 7.08 48.42 -5.32
N PHE A 516 7.49 47.16 -5.13
CA PHE A 516 8.89 46.80 -4.98
C PHE A 516 9.65 46.78 -6.31
N ILE A 517 10.92 47.18 -6.23
CA ILE A 517 11.90 47.22 -7.31
C ILE A 517 13.26 46.75 -6.81
N GLY A 518 14.26 46.70 -7.70
CA GLY A 518 15.61 46.26 -7.40
C GLY A 518 15.85 44.80 -7.81
N SER A 519 17.12 44.40 -7.83
CA SER A 519 17.56 43.08 -8.32
C SER A 519 16.99 41.89 -7.54
N SER A 520 16.57 42.10 -6.29
CA SER A 520 16.00 41.10 -5.39
C SER A 520 14.67 41.56 -4.78
N CYS A 521 14.02 42.56 -5.39
CA CYS A 521 12.76 43.18 -4.91
C CYS A 521 12.86 43.79 -3.50
N GLN A 522 14.04 44.32 -3.15
CA GLN A 522 14.34 44.84 -1.82
C GLN A 522 13.97 46.32 -1.63
N ASP A 523 13.83 47.08 -2.71
CA ASP A 523 13.64 48.54 -2.68
C ASP A 523 12.17 48.90 -2.99
N ILE A 524 11.67 50.05 -2.53
CA ILE A 524 10.31 50.55 -2.79
C ILE A 524 10.37 51.70 -3.80
N ASP A 525 9.56 51.66 -4.86
CA ASP A 525 9.43 52.79 -5.81
C ASP A 525 8.54 53.91 -5.25
N LEU A 526 9.12 54.72 -4.36
CA LEU A 526 8.44 55.88 -3.76
C LEU A 526 8.16 57.03 -4.75
N LYS A 527 8.74 57.00 -5.96
CA LYS A 527 8.63 58.11 -6.92
C LYS A 527 7.47 57.94 -7.89
N ASN A 528 7.22 56.72 -8.34
CA ASN A 528 6.18 56.44 -9.33
C ASN A 528 4.93 55.77 -8.73
N ASN A 529 4.96 55.37 -7.46
CA ASN A 529 3.89 54.58 -6.86
C ASN A 529 3.12 55.37 -5.78
N GLN A 530 1.80 55.52 -5.97
CA GLN A 530 0.91 56.24 -5.04
C GLN A 530 0.25 55.33 -3.98
N CYS A 531 0.55 54.02 -3.96
CA CYS A 531 0.08 53.14 -2.89
C CYS A 531 0.91 53.43 -1.63
N VAL A 532 0.40 54.29 -0.76
CA VAL A 532 1.05 54.62 0.51
C VAL A 532 1.02 53.39 1.41
N ILE A 533 2.14 52.67 1.50
CA ILE A 533 2.39 51.74 2.61
C ILE A 533 2.54 52.63 3.86
N ASN A 534 1.79 52.36 4.92
CA ASN A 534 1.91 53.11 6.18
C ASN A 534 3.39 53.04 6.64
N PRO A 535 4.05 54.18 6.97
CA PRO A 535 5.43 54.17 7.46
C PRO A 535 5.69 53.21 8.63
N ASP A 536 4.68 52.98 9.48
CA ASP A 536 4.75 52.02 10.59
C ASP A 536 4.75 50.55 10.12
N ASP A 537 4.12 50.25 8.97
CA ASP A 537 4.20 48.93 8.33
C ASP A 537 5.60 48.70 7.74
N ILE A 538 6.23 49.76 7.21
CA ILE A 538 7.59 49.71 6.65
C ILE A 538 8.64 49.43 7.73
N ALA A 539 8.48 49.99 8.93
CA ALA A 539 9.40 49.79 10.04
C ALA A 539 9.38 48.35 10.60
N ASN A 540 8.26 47.64 10.43
CA ASN A 540 8.06 46.28 10.93
C ASN A 540 8.46 45.18 9.92
N LEU A 541 8.62 45.50 8.63
CA LEU A 541 9.05 44.55 7.58
C LEU A 541 10.43 43.93 7.85
N GLY A 542 11.26 44.54 8.70
CA GLY A 542 12.64 44.11 8.98
C GLY A 542 12.91 43.49 10.36
N GLN A 543 11.90 43.33 11.24
CA GLN A 543 12.14 42.96 12.65
C GLN A 543 11.56 41.61 13.11
N SER A 544 10.79 40.87 12.30
CA SER A 544 10.13 39.64 12.77
C SER A 544 10.97 38.38 12.53
N ASN A 545 11.76 37.99 13.54
CA ASN A 545 12.25 36.61 13.71
C ASN A 545 11.18 35.72 14.38
N ARG A 546 9.90 35.88 14.03
CA ARG A 546 8.78 35.14 14.63
C ARG A 546 7.92 34.47 13.55
N SER A 547 8.01 33.14 13.55
CA SER A 547 6.97 32.17 13.23
C SER A 547 5.87 32.61 12.25
N TYR A 548 5.96 32.11 11.02
CA TYR A 548 4.80 31.62 10.27
C TYR A 548 3.69 32.65 9.96
N CYS A 549 4.08 33.90 9.70
CA CYS A 549 3.25 34.95 9.07
C CYS A 549 3.97 35.51 7.83
N ASP A 550 4.78 34.69 7.15
CA ASP A 550 5.78 35.15 6.19
C ASP A 550 5.15 35.84 4.96
N GLY A 551 5.17 37.17 4.97
CA GLY A 551 5.65 37.93 3.82
C GLY A 551 4.70 38.89 3.13
N TYR A 552 3.42 38.97 3.51
CA TYR A 552 2.50 39.94 2.91
C TYR A 552 2.03 40.96 3.94
N SER A 553 2.67 42.13 3.95
CA SER A 553 2.00 43.31 4.49
C SER A 553 0.68 43.46 3.74
N GLN A 554 -0.43 43.68 4.46
CA GLN A 554 -1.77 43.88 3.88
C GLN A 554 -1.74 44.97 2.78
N SER A 555 -0.81 45.91 2.89
CA SER A 555 -0.47 46.96 1.92
C SER A 555 0.04 46.43 0.56
N ILE A 556 0.64 45.24 0.48
CA ILE A 556 1.16 44.61 -0.77
C ILE A 556 0.01 44.16 -1.66
N HIS A 557 -1.01 43.48 -1.13
CA HIS A 557 -2.16 43.04 -1.92
C HIS A 557 -3.02 44.22 -2.37
N CYS A 558 -3.18 45.24 -1.51
CA CYS A 558 -3.78 46.52 -1.90
C CYS A 558 -3.03 47.16 -3.09
N CYS A 559 -1.69 47.23 -3.02
CA CYS A 559 -0.87 47.81 -4.07
C CYS A 559 -0.92 46.99 -5.36
N TRP A 560 -0.74 45.67 -5.27
CA TRP A 560 -0.92 44.77 -6.40
C TRP A 560 -2.29 44.95 -7.06
N ASN A 561 -3.38 45.01 -6.28
CA ASN A 561 -4.72 45.20 -6.83
C ASN A 561 -4.85 46.50 -7.63
N LYS A 562 -4.21 47.58 -7.21
CA LYS A 562 -4.23 48.85 -7.94
C LYS A 562 -3.62 48.72 -9.34
N TYR A 563 -2.51 47.98 -9.45
CA TYR A 563 -1.74 47.89 -10.69
C TYR A 563 -2.03 46.65 -11.53
N ARG A 564 -2.81 45.69 -11.01
CA ARG A 564 -3.12 44.47 -11.78
C ARG A 564 -4.00 44.77 -13.00
N THR A 565 -4.94 45.73 -12.90
CA THR A 565 -5.89 46.02 -13.98
C THR A 565 -5.21 46.56 -15.23
N ASP A 566 -4.21 47.42 -15.07
CA ASP A 566 -3.40 47.95 -16.18
C ASP A 566 -2.58 46.86 -16.88
N ARG A 567 -2.38 45.71 -16.20
CA ARG A 567 -1.66 44.54 -16.71
C ARG A 567 -2.58 43.50 -17.36
N LEU A 568 -3.90 43.60 -17.18
CA LEU A 568 -4.87 42.67 -17.77
C LEU A 568 -5.06 42.90 -19.28
N ASP A 569 -4.85 44.13 -19.77
CA ASP A 569 -5.05 44.53 -21.17
C ASP A 569 -3.82 44.32 -22.09
N GLN A 570 -2.76 43.66 -21.59
CA GLN A 570 -1.58 43.39 -22.41
C GLN A 570 -1.82 42.28 -23.44
N PRO A 571 -1.33 42.43 -24.69
CA PRO A 571 -1.47 41.40 -25.71
C PRO A 571 -0.74 40.12 -25.30
N ILE A 572 -1.40 38.98 -25.55
CA ILE A 572 -0.87 37.64 -25.27
C ILE A 572 0.41 37.43 -26.09
N ALA A 573 1.54 37.20 -25.41
CA ALA A 573 2.81 36.90 -26.07
C ALA A 573 2.75 35.57 -26.83
N GLN A 574 3.42 35.52 -27.99
CA GLN A 574 3.49 34.33 -28.83
C GLN A 574 4.55 33.32 -28.34
N GLU A 575 5.65 33.82 -27.75
CA GLU A 575 6.69 32.96 -27.17
C GLU A 575 6.33 32.53 -25.75
N LEU A 576 6.57 31.25 -25.43
CA LEU A 576 6.24 30.65 -24.14
C LEU A 576 6.97 31.32 -22.97
N ASN A 577 8.25 31.65 -23.14
CA ASN A 577 9.05 32.36 -22.14
C ASN A 577 8.48 33.74 -21.81
N GLU A 578 8.11 34.51 -22.85
CA GLU A 578 7.49 35.82 -22.69
C GLU A 578 6.10 35.71 -22.06
N ARG A 579 5.33 34.67 -22.44
CA ARG A 579 4.01 34.39 -21.87
C ARG A 579 4.08 34.03 -20.38
N ILE A 580 5.05 33.21 -19.99
CA ILE A 580 5.31 32.88 -18.60
C ILE A 580 5.76 34.12 -17.83
N GLU A 581 6.65 34.94 -18.40
CA GLU A 581 7.06 36.21 -17.80
C GLU A 581 5.85 37.13 -17.56
N GLN A 582 4.99 37.30 -18.57
CA GLN A 582 3.74 38.08 -18.46
C GLN A 582 2.83 37.56 -17.35
N LEU A 583 2.61 36.24 -17.29
CA LEU A 583 1.84 35.57 -16.25
C LEU A 583 2.42 35.88 -14.87
N LEU A 584 3.75 35.78 -14.72
CA LEU A 584 4.44 36.09 -13.46
C LEU A 584 4.31 37.55 -13.03
N TYR A 585 4.28 38.50 -13.98
CA TYR A 585 4.00 39.91 -13.69
C TYR A 585 2.54 40.19 -13.35
N LYS A 586 1.60 39.43 -13.92
CA LYS A 586 0.15 39.63 -13.80
C LYS A 586 -0.39 39.13 -12.47
N HIS A 587 0.00 37.93 -12.05
CA HIS A 587 -0.64 37.19 -10.96
C HIS A 587 0.16 37.16 -9.65
N GLY A 588 1.19 37.99 -9.48
CA GLY A 588 1.80 38.18 -8.15
C GLY A 588 0.79 38.71 -7.11
N PRO A 589 1.16 38.82 -5.83
CA PRO A 589 2.43 38.39 -5.24
C PRO A 589 2.58 36.88 -5.10
N TRP A 590 3.81 36.37 -5.06
CA TRP A 590 4.15 34.94 -5.19
C TRP A 590 4.52 34.27 -3.86
N SER A 591 3.61 33.45 -3.34
CA SER A 591 3.75 32.71 -2.08
C SER A 591 4.61 31.46 -2.21
N GLU A 592 4.99 30.86 -1.08
CA GLU A 592 5.66 29.55 -1.06
C GLU A 592 4.80 28.43 -1.66
N ASN A 593 3.47 28.50 -1.51
CA ASN A 593 2.56 27.56 -2.16
C ASN A 593 2.60 27.71 -3.69
N ASP A 594 2.68 28.95 -4.21
CA ASP A 594 2.80 29.20 -5.66
C ASP A 594 4.12 28.62 -6.20
N LYS A 595 5.24 28.89 -5.52
CA LYS A 595 6.56 28.36 -5.88
C LYS A 595 6.58 26.83 -5.83
N THR A 596 5.93 26.25 -4.84
CA THR A 596 5.81 24.79 -4.69
C THR A 596 5.06 24.18 -5.87
N LEU A 597 3.91 24.73 -6.25
CA LEU A 597 3.15 24.28 -7.43
C LEU A 597 3.99 24.38 -8.71
N LEU A 598 4.64 25.54 -8.94
CA LEU A 598 5.50 25.74 -10.11
C LEU A 598 6.61 24.69 -10.20
N SER A 599 7.15 24.23 -9.06
CA SER A 599 8.18 23.19 -9.04
C SER A 599 7.68 21.78 -9.42
N TYR A 600 6.36 21.54 -9.40
CA TYR A 600 5.74 20.33 -9.94
C TYR A 600 5.42 20.47 -11.43
N LEU A 601 4.98 21.67 -11.85
CA LEU A 601 4.57 21.94 -13.23
C LEU A 601 5.75 22.19 -14.17
N VAL A 602 6.86 22.74 -13.67
CA VAL A 602 8.05 23.13 -14.43
C VAL A 602 9.26 22.29 -13.98
N GLN A 603 9.92 21.62 -14.92
CA GLN A 603 11.09 20.78 -14.61
C GLN A 603 12.34 21.66 -14.33
N HIS A 604 13.09 21.31 -13.28
CA HIS A 604 14.35 21.98 -12.93
C HIS A 604 15.46 21.55 -13.92
N PHE A 605 16.12 22.51 -14.57
CA PHE A 605 17.36 22.28 -15.32
C PHE A 605 18.53 22.25 -14.33
N ASP A 606 18.93 21.07 -13.87
CA ASP A 606 20.14 20.93 -13.07
C ASP A 606 21.35 20.72 -14.00
N ASN A 607 22.27 21.69 -14.00
CA ASN A 607 23.47 21.71 -14.83
C ASN A 607 24.49 20.68 -14.30
N LYS A 608 24.39 19.40 -14.70
CA LYS A 608 25.53 18.45 -14.79
C LYS A 608 25.07 17.09 -15.32
N LYS A 609 25.19 16.94 -16.65
CA LYS A 609 25.26 15.72 -17.49
C LYS A 609 24.14 15.65 -18.53
N GLU A 610 24.61 15.45 -19.76
CA GLU A 610 23.89 15.16 -21.01
C GLU A 610 23.28 16.34 -21.77
N GLN A 611 24.06 16.73 -22.81
CA GLN A 611 23.68 17.61 -23.90
C GLN A 611 22.70 16.89 -24.82
N GLN A 612 21.40 17.12 -24.61
CA GLN A 612 20.33 17.22 -25.63
C GLN A 612 19.01 17.45 -24.86
N GLN A 613 18.73 18.71 -24.52
CA GLN A 613 17.46 19.07 -23.86
C GLN A 613 16.78 20.19 -24.64
N THR A 614 15.58 19.89 -25.13
CA THR A 614 14.69 20.76 -25.90
C THR A 614 13.99 21.77 -24.98
N ASN A 615 13.84 23.00 -25.47
CA ASN A 615 13.38 24.20 -24.78
C ASN A 615 11.86 24.29 -24.48
N ASP A 616 11.15 23.20 -24.16
CA ASP A 616 9.67 23.26 -24.15
C ASP A 616 8.98 22.81 -22.85
N LEU A 617 8.21 23.75 -22.28
CA LEU A 617 7.10 23.48 -21.34
C LEU A 617 5.90 22.82 -22.05
N LYS A 618 6.02 22.47 -23.35
CA LYS A 618 4.90 22.00 -24.17
C LYS A 618 4.59 20.51 -24.13
N ASP A 619 5.51 19.63 -23.68
CA ASP A 619 5.39 18.21 -24.05
C ASP A 619 5.46 17.15 -22.93
N ARG A 620 5.82 17.50 -21.68
CA ARG A 620 6.10 16.47 -20.63
C ARG A 620 4.92 15.51 -20.36
N TYR A 621 3.70 16.03 -20.40
CA TYR A 621 2.47 15.25 -20.19
C TYR A 621 1.50 15.29 -21.39
N ARG A 622 1.73 16.20 -22.35
CA ARG A 622 0.91 16.32 -23.57
C ARG A 622 1.15 15.14 -24.53
N LEU A 623 2.42 14.79 -24.79
CA LEU A 623 2.81 13.62 -25.60
C LEU A 623 2.35 12.29 -25.00
N VAL A 624 2.21 12.21 -23.67
CA VAL A 624 1.75 11.01 -22.96
C VAL A 624 0.30 10.68 -23.35
N VAL A 625 -0.55 11.69 -23.54
CA VAL A 625 -1.95 11.50 -23.93
C VAL A 625 -2.11 11.36 -25.43
N GLU A 626 -1.33 12.09 -26.23
CA GLU A 626 -1.35 11.96 -27.70
C GLU A 626 -0.89 10.56 -28.15
N ASN A 627 0.11 9.95 -27.52
CA ASN A 627 0.50 8.55 -27.79
C ASN A 627 -0.45 7.52 -27.16
N ALA A 628 -1.10 7.84 -26.03
CA ALA A 628 -2.12 7.00 -25.40
C ALA A 628 -3.50 7.08 -26.10
N SER A 629 -3.69 8.00 -27.06
CA SER A 629 -4.95 8.09 -27.82
C SER A 629 -5.22 6.86 -28.72
N ASN A 630 -4.22 6.00 -28.92
CA ASN A 630 -4.37 4.66 -29.51
C ASN A 630 -4.75 3.57 -28.47
N TYR A 631 -4.65 3.87 -27.17
CA TYR A 631 -5.12 2.99 -26.10
C TYR A 631 -6.58 3.29 -25.80
N SER A 632 -7.46 2.41 -26.28
CA SER A 632 -8.84 2.41 -25.81
C SER A 632 -8.84 2.00 -24.33
N LEU A 633 -9.11 2.95 -23.43
CA LEU A 633 -9.41 2.69 -22.02
C LEU A 633 -10.75 1.94 -21.85
N SER A 634 -11.17 1.12 -22.83
CA SER A 634 -12.46 0.38 -22.88
C SER A 634 -12.51 -0.79 -21.90
N HIS A 635 -11.86 -0.68 -20.75
CA HIS A 635 -12.00 -1.66 -19.69
C HIS A 635 -13.18 -1.29 -18.81
N ARG A 636 -14.06 -2.26 -18.60
CA ARG A 636 -15.25 -2.06 -17.78
C ARG A 636 -14.94 -1.78 -16.31
N ARG A 637 -13.75 -2.14 -15.83
CA ARG A 637 -13.26 -1.90 -14.47
C ARG A 637 -11.86 -1.27 -14.50
N PRO A 638 -11.75 0.00 -14.92
CA PRO A 638 -10.46 0.65 -15.14
C PRO A 638 -9.69 0.83 -13.83
N ASN A 639 -8.38 1.07 -13.93
CA ASN A 639 -7.62 1.58 -12.79
C ASN A 639 -8.05 3.02 -12.51
N LEU A 640 -7.95 3.42 -11.24
CA LEU A 640 -8.35 4.72 -10.73
C LEU A 640 -7.17 5.39 -10.03
N GLY A 641 -7.08 6.72 -10.13
CA GLY A 641 -6.19 7.55 -9.32
C GLY A 641 -6.96 8.16 -8.16
N PHE A 642 -6.46 8.02 -6.94
CA PHE A 642 -7.03 8.64 -5.75
C PHE A 642 -6.07 9.72 -5.25
N VAL A 643 -6.60 10.93 -5.02
CA VAL A 643 -5.89 12.02 -4.35
C VAL A 643 -6.51 12.21 -2.99
N ILE A 644 -5.74 11.93 -1.93
CA ILE A 644 -6.20 11.98 -0.55
C ILE A 644 -5.51 13.17 0.14
N SER A 645 -6.29 14.16 0.53
CA SER A 645 -5.80 15.38 1.18
C SER A 645 -6.10 15.37 2.68
N LEU A 646 -5.04 15.44 3.48
CA LEU A 646 -5.07 15.49 4.94
C LEU A 646 -4.73 16.92 5.39
N ASN A 647 -5.73 17.81 5.35
CA ASN A 647 -5.59 19.28 5.43
C ASN A 647 -5.98 19.88 6.80
N ASP A 648 -6.13 19.07 7.85
CA ASP A 648 -6.54 19.55 9.18
C ASP A 648 -5.37 19.60 10.17
N PHE A 649 -5.51 20.43 11.20
CA PHE A 649 -4.57 20.54 12.31
C PHE A 649 -4.50 19.23 13.12
N GLU A 650 -5.64 18.56 13.28
CA GLU A 650 -5.74 17.25 13.88
C GLU A 650 -5.86 16.18 12.79
N LEU A 651 -4.76 15.45 12.56
CA LEU A 651 -4.70 14.36 11.61
C LEU A 651 -5.40 13.12 12.17
N ASP A 652 -6.47 12.69 11.51
CA ASP A 652 -7.22 11.48 11.86
C ASP A 652 -6.56 10.24 11.22
N VAL A 653 -5.50 9.74 11.85
CA VAL A 653 -4.74 8.58 11.35
C VAL A 653 -5.61 7.31 11.29
N GLY A 654 -6.49 7.11 12.27
CA GLY A 654 -7.38 5.95 12.32
C GLY A 654 -8.43 5.99 11.21
N GLY A 655 -9.05 7.15 10.99
CA GLY A 655 -9.97 7.38 9.88
C GLY A 655 -9.29 7.24 8.53
N TYR A 656 -8.06 7.75 8.38
CA TYR A 656 -7.24 7.55 7.18
C TYR A 656 -6.94 6.07 6.92
N GLU A 657 -6.57 5.30 7.95
CA GLU A 657 -6.32 3.86 7.81
C GLU A 657 -7.57 3.11 7.36
N LEU A 658 -8.74 3.40 7.96
CA LEU A 658 -10.01 2.81 7.58
C LEU A 658 -10.41 3.18 6.15
N LEU A 659 -10.21 4.44 5.75
CA LEU A 659 -10.47 4.91 4.39
C LEU A 659 -9.60 4.13 3.41
N LEU A 660 -8.28 4.12 3.64
CA LEU A 660 -7.32 3.44 2.77
C LEU A 660 -7.65 1.94 2.68
N LYS A 661 -7.91 1.26 3.80
CA LYS A 661 -8.34 -0.14 3.82
C LYS A 661 -9.59 -0.39 2.97
N SER A 662 -10.55 0.53 3.00
CA SER A 662 -11.82 0.41 2.27
C SER A 662 -11.66 0.64 0.76
N ILE A 663 -10.75 1.52 0.36
CA ILE A 663 -10.55 1.89 -1.06
C ILE A 663 -9.38 1.17 -1.75
N TYR A 664 -8.45 0.58 -1.00
CA TYR A 664 -7.18 0.07 -1.52
C TYR A 664 -7.35 -1.14 -2.46
N ARG A 665 -6.79 -1.07 -3.66
CA ARG A 665 -6.59 -2.19 -4.58
C ARG A 665 -5.22 -2.05 -5.25
N LYS A 666 -4.54 -3.16 -5.52
CA LYS A 666 -3.18 -3.17 -6.09
C LYS A 666 -3.09 -2.45 -7.45
N LYS A 667 -4.16 -2.55 -8.25
CA LYS A 667 -4.22 -1.99 -9.60
C LYS A 667 -4.36 -0.45 -9.63
N HIS A 668 -4.93 0.15 -8.59
CA HIS A 668 -5.17 1.59 -8.49
C HIS A 668 -3.93 2.37 -8.04
N TYR A 669 -4.00 3.69 -8.15
CA TYR A 669 -2.96 4.65 -7.79
C TYR A 669 -3.44 5.56 -6.68
N TYR A 670 -2.58 5.89 -5.72
CA TYR A 670 -2.92 6.71 -4.57
C TYR A 670 -1.84 7.78 -4.35
N VAL A 671 -2.23 9.05 -4.29
CA VAL A 671 -1.35 10.15 -3.91
C VAL A 671 -1.92 10.80 -2.66
N VAL A 672 -1.08 10.90 -1.63
CA VAL A 672 -1.46 11.40 -0.31
C VAL A 672 -0.75 12.72 -0.08
N HIS A 673 -1.53 13.79 0.02
CA HIS A 673 -1.04 15.09 0.46
C HIS A 673 -1.29 15.22 1.96
N ILE A 674 -0.21 15.47 2.70
CA ILE A 674 -0.27 15.83 4.12
C ILE A 674 -0.02 17.33 4.21
N ASP A 675 -0.82 18.05 5.00
CA ASP A 675 -0.57 19.47 5.25
C ASP A 675 0.87 19.69 5.72
N LYS A 676 1.51 20.76 5.25
CA LYS A 676 2.87 21.11 5.67
C LYS A 676 2.95 21.52 7.14
N GLN A 677 1.84 21.85 7.78
CA GLN A 677 1.74 22.12 9.21
C GLN A 677 1.84 20.87 10.08
N ALA A 678 1.58 19.68 9.52
CA ALA A 678 1.68 18.43 10.25
C ALA A 678 3.10 18.25 10.82
N THR A 679 3.17 17.85 12.09
CA THR A 679 4.44 17.60 12.78
C THR A 679 5.18 16.42 12.16
N ASP A 680 6.50 16.37 12.33
CA ASP A 680 7.31 15.25 11.82
C ASP A 680 6.83 13.90 12.38
N GLU A 681 6.34 13.89 13.63
CA GLU A 681 5.76 12.71 14.26
C GLU A 681 4.47 12.26 13.56
N GLN A 682 3.55 13.19 13.28
CA GLN A 682 2.31 12.87 12.57
C GLN A 682 2.58 12.38 11.15
N VAL A 683 3.52 13.02 10.44
CA VAL A 683 3.97 12.59 9.11
C VAL A 683 4.58 11.20 9.18
N HIS A 684 5.41 10.93 10.18
CA HIS A 684 6.03 9.63 10.38
C HIS A 684 4.99 8.55 10.63
N LEU A 685 4.01 8.81 11.50
CA LEU A 685 2.93 7.89 11.81
C LEU A 685 2.06 7.60 10.58
N LEU A 686 1.70 8.62 9.80
CA LEU A 686 0.99 8.43 8.53
C LEU A 686 1.81 7.66 7.50
N ALA A 687 3.12 7.90 7.43
CA ALA A 687 4.01 7.15 6.57
C ALA A 687 4.08 5.67 6.97
N GLN A 688 4.17 5.37 8.27
CA GLN A 688 4.09 4.00 8.79
C GLN A 688 2.75 3.34 8.44
N THR A 689 1.62 4.02 8.70
CA THR A 689 0.28 3.54 8.36
C THR A 689 0.15 3.28 6.86
N THR A 690 0.64 4.19 6.01
CA THR A 690 0.62 4.04 4.56
C THR A 690 1.48 2.88 4.08
N ALA A 691 2.66 2.68 4.69
CA ALA A 691 3.59 1.61 4.33
C ALA A 691 2.99 0.21 4.52
N LYS A 692 2.05 0.04 5.46
CA LYS A 692 1.30 -1.23 5.64
C LYS A 692 0.60 -1.68 4.35
N TYR A 693 0.16 -0.73 3.52
CA TYR A 693 -0.61 -0.96 2.29
C TYR A 693 0.22 -0.79 1.01
N ASN A 694 1.32 -0.03 1.04
CA ASN A 694 2.09 0.34 -0.16
C ASN A 694 3.08 -0.74 -0.67
N ARG A 695 2.69 -2.02 -0.69
CA ARG A 695 3.59 -3.12 -1.11
C ARG A 695 3.77 -3.24 -2.63
N ASN A 696 2.97 -2.53 -3.41
CA ASN A 696 2.98 -2.56 -4.88
C ASN A 696 3.50 -1.24 -5.49
N ASP A 697 4.18 -0.42 -4.68
CA ASP A 697 4.65 0.92 -5.05
C ASP A 697 3.55 1.79 -5.69
N ASN A 698 2.31 1.62 -5.22
CA ASN A 698 1.12 2.23 -5.82
C ASN A 698 0.51 3.35 -4.96
N ILE A 699 1.17 3.71 -3.87
CA ILE A 699 0.87 4.86 -3.01
C ILE A 699 2.09 5.78 -2.93
N VAL A 700 1.90 7.08 -3.08
CA VAL A 700 2.95 8.10 -2.92
C VAL A 700 2.48 9.14 -1.91
N ILE A 701 3.29 9.39 -0.89
CA ILE A 701 3.13 10.57 -0.02
C ILE A 701 3.92 11.71 -0.65
N MET A 702 3.29 12.87 -0.85
CA MET A 702 3.93 14.03 -1.46
C MET A 702 5.08 14.55 -0.59
N ASP A 703 6.26 14.69 -1.18
CA ASP A 703 7.47 15.21 -0.53
C ASP A 703 7.38 16.73 -0.33
N LYS A 704 7.02 17.45 -1.40
CA LYS A 704 6.76 18.88 -1.34
C LYS A 704 5.30 19.10 -0.98
N ARG A 705 5.09 19.54 0.25
CA ARG A 705 3.78 19.78 0.86
C ARG A 705 3.35 21.24 0.73
N PHE A 706 2.05 21.46 0.61
CA PHE A 706 1.43 22.79 0.65
C PHE A 706 1.01 23.14 2.07
N PHE A 707 1.09 24.43 2.39
CA PHE A 707 0.49 24.96 3.60
C PHE A 707 -1.00 25.13 3.36
N GLY A 708 -1.80 24.24 3.95
CA GLY A 708 -3.25 24.27 3.81
C GLY A 708 -3.85 25.42 4.60
N GLN A 709 -4.78 26.11 3.96
CA GLN A 709 -5.52 27.19 4.55
C GLN A 709 -6.95 27.12 4.05
N ALA A 710 -7.90 27.13 4.98
CA ALA A 710 -9.32 26.96 4.69
C ALA A 710 -9.79 28.05 3.71
N GLY A 711 -10.37 27.61 2.58
CA GLY A 711 -10.89 28.49 1.54
C GLY A 711 -9.83 29.19 0.68
N SER A 712 -8.54 28.84 0.80
CA SER A 712 -7.48 29.33 -0.07
C SER A 712 -7.21 28.37 -1.24
N ILE A 713 -6.40 28.81 -2.21
CA ILE A 713 -6.02 28.03 -3.40
C ILE A 713 -5.15 26.80 -3.10
N SER A 714 -4.62 26.66 -1.88
CA SER A 714 -3.64 25.61 -1.57
C SER A 714 -4.18 24.20 -1.76
N GLN A 715 -5.48 23.97 -1.56
CA GLN A 715 -6.08 22.66 -1.81
C GLN A 715 -6.13 22.33 -3.30
N VAL A 716 -6.50 23.31 -4.15
CA VAL A 716 -6.46 23.17 -5.61
C VAL A 716 -5.02 22.88 -6.07
N TYR A 717 -4.03 23.59 -5.51
CA TYR A 717 -2.62 23.38 -5.86
C TYR A 717 -2.13 21.99 -5.45
N ALA A 718 -2.48 21.52 -4.26
CA ALA A 718 -2.15 20.18 -3.80
C ALA A 718 -2.75 19.11 -4.72
N GLU A 719 -4.01 19.27 -5.11
CA GLU A 719 -4.69 18.35 -6.01
C GLU A 719 -4.05 18.34 -7.42
N VAL A 720 -3.81 19.51 -8.01
CA VAL A 720 -3.16 19.64 -9.33
C VAL A 720 -1.74 19.09 -9.33
N ALA A 721 -0.96 19.33 -8.27
CA ALA A 721 0.35 18.75 -8.10
C ALA A 721 0.28 17.22 -8.00
N ALA A 722 -0.70 16.66 -7.29
CA ALA A 722 -0.91 15.23 -7.19
C ALA A 722 -1.19 14.57 -8.56
N TYR A 723 -1.84 15.27 -9.50
CA TYR A 723 -2.03 14.76 -10.85
C TYR A 723 -0.69 14.52 -11.57
N THR A 724 0.29 15.41 -11.39
CA THR A 724 1.64 15.23 -12.00
C THR A 724 2.31 13.94 -11.50
N ILE A 725 2.17 13.65 -10.20
CA ILE A 725 2.67 12.43 -9.58
C ILE A 725 1.93 11.20 -10.12
N LEU A 726 0.60 11.26 -10.25
CA LEU A 726 -0.20 10.17 -10.82
C LEU A 726 0.26 9.81 -12.25
N PHE A 727 0.61 10.80 -13.08
CA PHE A 727 1.19 10.54 -14.41
C PHE A 727 2.60 9.95 -14.33
N ASP A 728 3.43 10.42 -13.41
CA ASP A 728 4.79 9.88 -13.22
C ASP A 728 4.76 8.43 -12.69
N MET A 729 3.80 8.08 -11.81
CA MET A 729 3.59 6.70 -11.34
C MET A 729 3.26 5.73 -12.48
N VAL A 730 2.43 6.16 -13.45
CA VAL A 730 2.13 5.34 -14.64
C VAL A 730 3.40 5.04 -15.43
N LYS A 731 4.22 6.07 -15.69
CA LYS A 731 5.51 5.91 -16.39
C LYS A 731 6.46 4.96 -15.67
N GLU A 732 6.53 5.05 -14.34
CA GLU A 732 7.36 4.14 -13.55
C GLU A 732 6.86 2.69 -13.58
N ARG A 733 5.54 2.48 -13.58
CA ARG A 733 4.96 1.14 -13.70
C ARG A 733 5.20 0.53 -15.08
N GLU A 734 5.06 1.33 -16.15
CA GLU A 734 5.34 0.91 -17.53
C GLU A 734 6.80 0.47 -17.72
N LYS A 735 7.77 1.12 -17.07
CA LYS A 735 9.20 0.73 -17.14
C LYS A 735 9.49 -0.62 -16.48
N LYS A 736 8.73 -1.01 -15.44
CA LYS A 736 8.99 -2.23 -14.65
C LYS A 736 8.48 -3.51 -15.33
N VAL A 737 7.60 -3.41 -16.31
CA VAL A 737 6.94 -4.56 -16.94
C VAL A 737 7.51 -4.78 -18.34
N THR A 738 8.23 -5.89 -18.54
CA THR A 738 8.68 -6.33 -19.86
C THR A 738 7.79 -7.47 -20.34
N GLY A 739 6.80 -7.17 -21.19
CA GLY A 739 6.09 -8.21 -21.97
C GLY A 739 4.62 -8.51 -21.64
N GLU A 740 3.90 -7.69 -20.86
CA GLU A 740 2.45 -7.88 -20.66
C GLU A 740 1.61 -6.80 -21.37
N ASN A 741 0.53 -7.23 -22.04
CA ASN A 741 -0.53 -6.39 -22.61
C ASN A 741 -1.49 -5.84 -21.51
N GLY A 742 -0.95 -5.40 -20.37
CA GLY A 742 -1.75 -4.92 -19.24
C GLY A 742 -2.10 -3.43 -19.35
N GLN A 743 -3.33 -3.05 -18.98
CA GLN A 743 -3.68 -1.63 -18.81
C GLN A 743 -2.97 -1.10 -17.55
N HIS A 744 -1.87 -0.40 -17.73
CA HIS A 744 -1.17 0.26 -16.63
C HIS A 744 -1.82 1.60 -16.27
N ASP A 745 -2.56 2.20 -17.17
CA ASP A 745 -3.06 3.56 -16.99
C ASP A 745 -4.30 3.65 -16.08
N TRP A 746 -4.52 4.84 -15.49
CA TRP A 746 -5.75 5.16 -14.74
C TRP A 746 -6.72 5.98 -15.60
N SER A 747 -8.02 5.80 -15.35
CA SER A 747 -9.08 6.46 -16.13
C SER A 747 -9.50 7.81 -15.58
N HIS A 748 -9.66 7.89 -14.26
CA HIS A 748 -10.14 9.06 -13.56
C HIS A 748 -9.36 9.27 -12.27
N VAL A 749 -9.25 10.54 -11.89
CA VAL A 749 -8.81 10.97 -10.56
C VAL A 749 -10.04 11.22 -9.69
N ILE A 750 -10.01 10.70 -8.47
CA ILE A 750 -11.01 10.88 -7.42
C ILE A 750 -10.37 11.64 -6.27
N ASN A 751 -10.87 12.83 -5.97
CA ASN A 751 -10.39 13.61 -4.83
C ASN A 751 -11.13 13.22 -3.54
N LEU A 752 -10.39 13.09 -2.44
CA LEU A 752 -10.89 12.69 -1.12
C LEU A 752 -10.21 13.52 -0.04
N SER A 753 -10.95 13.90 0.98
CA SER A 753 -10.37 14.34 2.25
C SER A 753 -10.29 13.19 3.25
N GLN A 754 -9.66 13.45 4.40
CA GLN A 754 -9.68 12.53 5.54
C GLN A 754 -11.07 12.24 6.12
N TYR A 755 -12.08 13.05 5.77
CA TYR A 755 -13.47 12.90 6.23
C TYR A 755 -14.39 12.31 5.17
N ASP A 756 -13.87 11.98 3.99
CA ASP A 756 -14.60 11.21 3.00
C ASP A 756 -14.57 9.72 3.32
N PHE A 757 -15.65 9.04 2.99
CA PHE A 757 -15.75 7.59 3.18
C PHE A 757 -16.59 6.93 2.08
N PRO A 758 -16.17 5.79 1.52
CA PRO A 758 -16.95 5.08 0.51
C PRO A 758 -18.24 4.52 1.13
N VAL A 759 -19.35 4.66 0.41
CA VAL A 759 -20.67 4.11 0.81
C VAL A 759 -21.13 3.00 -0.15
N LYS A 760 -20.27 2.63 -1.09
CA LYS A 760 -20.44 1.49 -1.99
C LYS A 760 -19.08 0.80 -2.21
N PRO A 761 -19.07 -0.52 -2.50
CA PRO A 761 -17.83 -1.22 -2.85
C PRO A 761 -17.15 -0.59 -4.08
N ILE A 762 -15.82 -0.50 -4.06
CA ILE A 762 -15.03 0.17 -5.11
C ILE A 762 -15.28 -0.40 -6.51
N HIS A 763 -15.58 -1.69 -6.64
CA HIS A 763 -15.91 -2.25 -7.95
C HIS A 763 -17.13 -1.58 -8.60
N GLN A 764 -18.08 -1.03 -7.82
CA GLN A 764 -19.22 -0.29 -8.38
C GLN A 764 -18.80 1.07 -8.92
N LEU A 765 -17.84 1.74 -8.27
CA LEU A 765 -17.21 2.96 -8.80
C LEU A 765 -16.44 2.66 -10.09
N GLU A 766 -15.67 1.57 -10.12
CA GLU A 766 -14.98 1.10 -11.32
C GLU A 766 -15.97 0.86 -12.48
N LEU A 767 -17.10 0.21 -12.21
CA LEU A 767 -18.14 -0.03 -13.22
C LEU A 767 -18.79 1.27 -13.73
N LEU A 768 -19.10 2.21 -12.83
CA LEU A 768 -19.66 3.52 -13.18
C LEU A 768 -18.71 4.27 -14.12
N LEU A 769 -17.44 4.38 -13.73
CA LEU A 769 -16.43 5.14 -14.45
C LEU A 769 -15.99 4.44 -15.75
N GLY A 770 -15.94 3.10 -15.77
CA GLY A 770 -15.66 2.33 -16.98
C GLY A 770 -16.74 2.47 -18.05
N GLN A 771 -18.00 2.66 -17.66
CA GLN A 771 -19.11 2.94 -18.60
C GLN A 771 -19.09 4.39 -19.12
N HIS A 772 -18.42 5.30 -18.41
CA HIS A 772 -18.42 6.74 -18.67
C HIS A 772 -16.99 7.27 -18.79
N ILE A 773 -16.11 6.54 -19.47
CA ILE A 773 -14.66 6.79 -19.51
C ILE A 773 -14.28 8.21 -19.96
N ASP A 774 -15.10 8.80 -20.84
CA ASP A 774 -14.89 10.14 -21.41
C ASP A 774 -15.54 11.26 -20.59
N PHE A 775 -16.29 10.95 -19.54
CA PHE A 775 -17.04 11.96 -18.77
C PHE A 775 -16.20 12.57 -17.65
N ASN A 776 -16.44 13.84 -17.36
CA ASN A 776 -16.01 14.47 -16.11
C ASN A 776 -17.25 14.64 -15.21
N PHE A 777 -17.14 14.27 -13.94
CA PHE A 777 -18.23 14.35 -12.97
C PHE A 777 -18.06 15.63 -12.15
N LEU A 778 -18.55 16.73 -12.72
CA LEU A 778 -18.42 18.09 -12.20
C LEU A 778 -19.83 18.64 -11.94
N GLU A 779 -20.27 18.61 -10.69
CA GLU A 779 -21.58 19.13 -10.27
C GLU A 779 -21.69 20.63 -10.51
N GLN A 780 -22.87 21.10 -10.93
CA GLN A 780 -23.15 22.50 -11.29
C GLN A 780 -24.37 23.06 -10.53
N ASP A 781 -24.55 24.37 -10.60
CA ASP A 781 -25.74 25.12 -10.16
C ASP A 781 -26.06 25.03 -8.65
N VAL A 782 -25.02 24.81 -7.85
CA VAL A 782 -25.15 24.93 -6.40
C VAL A 782 -25.20 26.43 -6.07
N GLN A 783 -26.30 26.93 -5.49
CA GLN A 783 -26.39 28.33 -5.09
C GLN A 783 -25.29 28.66 -4.06
N LYS A 784 -24.42 29.61 -4.40
CA LYS A 784 -23.35 30.12 -3.53
C LYS A 784 -23.46 31.63 -3.35
N ASP A 785 -22.89 32.12 -2.26
CA ASP A 785 -22.78 33.55 -2.04
C ASP A 785 -21.85 34.19 -3.08
N ASN A 786 -22.39 35.14 -3.84
CA ASN A 786 -21.65 35.89 -4.86
C ASN A 786 -20.45 36.66 -4.29
N SER A 787 -20.43 36.99 -3.00
CA SER A 787 -19.33 37.73 -2.36
C SER A 787 -17.99 36.97 -2.42
N ARG A 788 -18.02 35.63 -2.41
CA ARG A 788 -16.83 34.74 -2.44
C ARG A 788 -15.94 34.95 -3.66
N TYR A 789 -16.55 35.32 -4.79
CA TYR A 789 -15.88 35.34 -6.09
C TYR A 789 -15.75 36.74 -6.70
N HIS A 790 -16.48 37.74 -6.19
CA HIS A 790 -16.37 39.12 -6.67
C HIS A 790 -15.35 39.96 -5.90
N GLN A 791 -15.14 39.63 -4.62
CA GLN A 791 -14.16 40.30 -3.78
C GLN A 791 -12.77 39.70 -3.97
N ILE A 792 -11.77 40.45 -3.50
CA ILE A 792 -10.38 40.01 -3.49
C ILE A 792 -10.07 39.50 -2.10
N TRP A 793 -9.68 38.25 -2.04
CA TRP A 793 -9.38 37.56 -0.80
C TRP A 793 -7.87 37.36 -0.64
N GLN A 794 -7.41 37.52 0.59
CA GLN A 794 -6.03 37.26 0.97
C GLN A 794 -6.00 36.46 2.28
N PRO A 795 -4.92 35.71 2.53
CA PRO A 795 -4.71 35.09 3.83
C PRO A 795 -4.30 36.13 4.88
N ASN A 796 -4.84 36.02 6.10
CA ASN A 796 -4.43 36.83 7.24
C ASN A 796 -3.45 36.10 8.17
N CYS A 797 -2.92 36.79 9.18
CA CYS A 797 -1.99 36.21 10.16
C CYS A 797 -2.61 35.11 11.04
N ARG A 798 -3.95 34.99 11.08
CA ARG A 798 -4.69 33.91 11.73
C ARG A 798 -5.00 32.74 10.79
N ARG A 799 -4.49 32.79 9.54
CA ARG A 799 -4.73 31.78 8.48
C ARG A 799 -6.22 31.68 8.11
N GLU A 800 -6.95 32.76 8.26
CA GLU A 800 -8.30 32.92 7.73
C GLU A 800 -8.21 33.73 6.44
N MET A 801 -9.14 33.49 5.52
CA MET A 801 -9.26 34.34 4.34
C MET A 801 -10.01 35.62 4.74
N GLU A 802 -9.44 36.77 4.42
CA GLU A 802 -10.02 38.09 4.66
C GLU A 802 -10.15 38.87 3.35
N SER A 803 -11.18 39.71 3.28
CA SER A 803 -11.41 40.57 2.13
C SER A 803 -10.48 41.79 2.17
N VAL A 804 -9.70 41.98 1.12
CA VAL A 804 -8.82 43.16 0.96
C VAL A 804 -9.65 44.45 1.02
N GLN A 805 -10.88 44.42 0.50
CA GLN A 805 -11.81 45.55 0.50
C GLN A 805 -12.28 45.93 1.91
N ASP A 806 -12.49 44.95 2.79
CA ASP A 806 -12.96 45.19 4.16
C ASP A 806 -11.86 45.84 5.02
N ILE A 807 -10.61 45.49 4.76
CA ILE A 807 -9.42 46.02 5.44
C ILE A 807 -9.07 47.41 4.91
N HIS A 808 -9.05 47.57 3.58
CA HIS A 808 -8.66 48.80 2.92
C HIS A 808 -9.85 49.46 2.21
N LYS A 809 -10.58 50.29 2.96
CA LYS A 809 -11.79 50.97 2.47
C LYS A 809 -11.55 52.04 1.39
N ASN A 810 -10.29 52.39 1.11
CA ASN A 810 -9.93 53.48 0.19
C ASN A 810 -9.58 52.97 -1.21
N GLN A 811 -10.55 53.02 -2.13
CA GLN A 811 -10.37 52.64 -3.54
C GLN A 811 -9.35 53.51 -4.30
N GLN A 812 -9.05 54.74 -3.85
CA GLN A 812 -7.99 55.56 -4.47
C GLN A 812 -6.59 54.96 -4.20
N LEU A 813 -6.43 54.24 -3.10
CA LEU A 813 -5.17 53.62 -2.70
C LEU A 813 -5.01 52.19 -3.25
N CYS A 814 -6.08 51.39 -3.31
CA CYS A 814 -6.00 49.98 -3.72
C CYS A 814 -6.58 49.68 -5.11
N GLY A 815 -7.12 50.68 -5.82
CA GLY A 815 -7.82 50.46 -7.10
C GLY A 815 -9.21 49.83 -6.92
N LYS A 816 -9.80 49.36 -8.03
CA LYS A 816 -11.12 48.71 -8.03
C LYS A 816 -11.02 47.28 -7.51
N PHE A 817 -11.95 46.87 -6.65
CA PHE A 817 -11.95 45.54 -6.00
C PHE A 817 -12.70 44.46 -6.80
N GLU A 818 -12.70 44.52 -8.14
CA GLU A 818 -13.52 43.63 -8.98
C GLU A 818 -12.69 42.48 -9.57
N MET A 819 -12.97 41.25 -9.14
CA MET A 819 -12.38 40.04 -9.75
C MET A 819 -12.96 39.70 -11.13
N ALA A 820 -14.09 40.30 -11.52
CA ALA A 820 -14.77 40.03 -12.79
C ALA A 820 -13.91 40.30 -14.04
N ALA A 821 -12.91 41.18 -13.95
CA ALA A 821 -11.95 41.43 -15.03
C ALA A 821 -10.97 40.26 -15.25
N THR A 822 -10.84 39.35 -14.27
CA THR A 822 -9.91 38.23 -14.29
C THR A 822 -10.55 36.98 -14.92
N PHE A 823 -11.85 36.77 -14.73
CA PHE A 823 -12.59 35.63 -15.31
C PHE A 823 -14.06 35.99 -15.58
N ASN A 824 -14.53 35.66 -16.79
CA ASN A 824 -15.91 35.92 -17.20
C ASN A 824 -16.87 34.82 -16.69
N ARG A 825 -17.60 35.13 -15.61
CA ARG A 825 -18.60 34.23 -15.00
C ARG A 825 -19.80 33.89 -15.89
N SER A 826 -20.07 34.65 -16.95
CA SER A 826 -21.14 34.26 -17.90
C SER A 826 -20.81 33.00 -18.71
N THR A 827 -19.57 32.51 -18.64
CA THR A 827 -19.09 31.38 -19.46
C THR A 827 -19.09 30.03 -18.73
N PHE A 828 -19.42 29.99 -17.45
CA PHE A 828 -19.47 28.78 -16.63
C PHE A 828 -20.42 28.94 -15.44
N SER A 829 -20.68 27.88 -14.69
CA SER A 829 -21.39 27.93 -13.41
C SER A 829 -20.49 27.42 -12.29
N GLU A 830 -20.75 27.85 -11.06
CA GLU A 830 -20.16 27.28 -9.85
C GLU A 830 -20.55 25.80 -9.70
N GLY A 831 -19.77 25.08 -8.89
CA GLY A 831 -19.99 23.69 -8.62
C GLY A 831 -19.57 23.24 -7.22
N SER A 832 -19.39 21.93 -7.08
CA SER A 832 -18.86 21.31 -5.87
C SER A 832 -17.34 21.23 -5.90
N GLN A 833 -16.73 21.15 -4.72
CA GLN A 833 -15.30 20.89 -4.51
C GLN A 833 -14.94 19.42 -4.83
N TRP A 834 -15.94 18.53 -4.85
CA TRP A 834 -15.76 17.09 -5.03
C TRP A 834 -16.11 16.69 -6.45
N HIS A 835 -15.23 15.90 -7.07
CA HIS A 835 -15.38 15.50 -8.47
C HIS A 835 -14.65 14.21 -8.81
N PHE A 836 -15.02 13.65 -9.97
CA PHE A 836 -14.21 12.66 -10.67
C PHE A 836 -13.78 13.26 -12.01
N ILE A 837 -12.47 13.40 -12.21
CA ILE A 837 -11.89 14.05 -13.38
C ILE A 837 -11.23 12.99 -14.25
N ASN A 838 -11.57 12.94 -15.54
CA ASN A 838 -10.96 11.97 -16.44
C ASN A 838 -9.51 12.34 -16.76
N LYS A 839 -8.74 11.34 -17.21
CA LYS A 839 -7.32 11.50 -17.51
C LYS A 839 -7.03 12.60 -18.53
N HIS A 840 -7.84 12.75 -19.56
CA HIS A 840 -7.65 13.76 -20.60
C HIS A 840 -7.75 15.18 -20.03
N PHE A 841 -8.74 15.42 -19.17
CA PHE A 841 -8.92 16.70 -18.53
C PHE A 841 -7.84 16.96 -17.47
N ALA A 842 -7.49 15.97 -16.65
CA ALA A 842 -6.37 16.06 -15.71
C ALA A 842 -5.05 16.43 -16.42
N SER A 843 -4.78 15.81 -17.58
CA SER A 843 -3.60 16.11 -18.40
C SER A 843 -3.64 17.54 -18.92
N HIS A 844 -4.79 18.01 -19.42
CA HIS A 844 -4.96 19.40 -19.86
C HIS A 844 -4.64 20.37 -18.72
N ILE A 845 -5.18 20.15 -17.51
CA ILE A 845 -4.95 21.01 -16.35
C ILE A 845 -3.45 21.19 -16.04
N VAL A 846 -2.65 20.12 -16.11
CA VAL A 846 -1.22 20.15 -15.73
C VAL A 846 -0.27 20.50 -16.88
N SER A 847 -0.73 20.48 -18.14
CA SER A 847 0.14 20.65 -19.32
C SER A 847 -0.16 21.89 -20.16
N ASP A 848 -1.31 22.52 -19.95
CA ASP A 848 -1.75 23.67 -20.74
C ASP A 848 -1.50 24.99 -20.01
N ILE A 849 -0.79 25.91 -20.66
CA ILE A 849 -0.40 27.19 -20.06
C ILE A 849 -1.61 28.09 -19.76
N ASP A 850 -2.67 28.02 -20.56
CA ASP A 850 -3.92 28.74 -20.29
C ASP A 850 -4.57 28.20 -19.00
N SER A 851 -4.59 26.87 -18.82
CA SER A 851 -5.05 26.25 -17.57
C SER A 851 -4.25 26.69 -16.35
N ILE A 852 -2.92 26.76 -16.46
CA ILE A 852 -2.03 27.24 -15.39
C ILE A 852 -2.27 28.72 -15.08
N GLU A 853 -2.42 29.57 -16.11
CA GLU A 853 -2.79 30.98 -15.95
C GLU A 853 -4.12 31.13 -15.21
N HIS A 854 -5.12 30.32 -15.56
CA HIS A 854 -6.41 30.32 -14.89
C HIS A 854 -6.31 29.92 -13.41
N LEU A 855 -5.48 28.92 -13.05
CA LEU A 855 -5.26 28.55 -11.64
C LEU A 855 -4.73 29.75 -10.83
N PHE A 856 -3.71 30.44 -11.33
CA PHE A 856 -3.17 31.63 -10.67
C PHE A 856 -4.16 32.80 -10.63
N SER A 857 -5.09 32.86 -11.58
CA SER A 857 -6.15 33.86 -11.62
C SER A 857 -7.13 33.73 -10.43
N PHE A 858 -7.31 32.52 -9.90
CA PHE A 858 -8.23 32.23 -8.79
C PHE A 858 -7.59 32.30 -7.41
N LYS A 859 -6.27 32.51 -7.30
CA LYS A 859 -5.60 32.48 -5.99
C LYS A 859 -6.03 33.56 -5.01
N HIS A 860 -6.71 34.60 -5.50
CA HIS A 860 -7.28 35.69 -4.71
C HIS A 860 -8.81 35.59 -4.56
N THR A 861 -9.36 34.37 -4.63
CA THR A 861 -10.78 34.08 -4.41
C THR A 861 -10.98 33.20 -3.19
N LEU A 862 -12.19 33.23 -2.62
CA LEU A 862 -12.56 32.39 -1.48
C LEU A 862 -13.20 31.08 -1.97
N ILE A 863 -12.67 29.95 -1.49
CA ILE A 863 -13.08 28.59 -1.85
C ILE A 863 -12.96 28.37 -3.37
N PRO A 864 -11.74 28.50 -3.93
CA PRO A 864 -11.51 28.38 -5.37
C PRO A 864 -11.79 26.97 -5.93
N GLU A 865 -11.90 25.94 -5.09
CA GLU A 865 -12.24 24.56 -5.47
C GLU A 865 -13.63 24.46 -6.11
N GLU A 866 -14.56 25.38 -5.78
CA GLU A 866 -15.93 25.41 -6.33
C GLU A 866 -16.02 26.05 -7.73
N ILE A 867 -14.93 26.66 -8.23
CA ILE A 867 -14.91 27.40 -9.51
C ILE A 867 -13.75 27.07 -10.45
N SER A 868 -12.59 26.67 -9.93
CA SER A 868 -11.36 26.58 -10.73
C SER A 868 -11.49 25.51 -11.81
N PHE A 869 -11.93 24.30 -11.43
CA PHE A 869 -12.08 23.18 -12.37
C PHE A 869 -13.23 23.42 -13.35
N GLN A 870 -14.32 24.05 -12.90
CA GLN A 870 -15.50 24.40 -13.71
C GLN A 870 -15.12 25.42 -14.78
N PHE A 871 -14.33 26.43 -14.43
CA PHE A 871 -13.85 27.43 -15.36
C PHE A 871 -12.87 26.85 -16.37
N ILE A 872 -11.86 26.10 -15.91
CA ILE A 872 -10.88 25.46 -16.81
C ILE A 872 -11.60 24.51 -17.78
N PHE A 873 -12.58 23.74 -17.31
CA PHE A 873 -13.41 22.88 -18.15
C PHE A 873 -14.19 23.67 -19.21
N SER A 874 -14.72 24.85 -18.86
CA SER A 874 -15.42 25.73 -19.81
C SER A 874 -14.50 26.22 -20.94
N LYS A 875 -13.21 26.46 -20.65
CA LYS A 875 -12.20 26.95 -21.59
C LYS A 875 -11.50 25.85 -22.39
N TRP A 876 -11.53 24.60 -21.91
CA TRP A 876 -10.86 23.48 -22.56
C TRP A 876 -11.39 23.22 -23.98
N ASN A 877 -10.64 23.48 -25.04
CA ASN A 877 -11.18 23.49 -26.41
C ASN A 877 -11.20 22.09 -27.08
N ILE A 878 -11.94 21.13 -26.50
CA ILE A 878 -12.17 19.78 -27.07
C ILE A 878 -13.66 19.56 -27.41
N SER A 879 -13.96 18.76 -28.44
CA SER A 879 -15.33 18.46 -28.86
C SER A 879 -15.51 16.97 -29.20
N PRO A 880 -16.53 16.28 -28.64
CA PRO A 880 -17.48 16.76 -27.65
C PRO A 880 -16.90 16.77 -26.22
N LYS A 881 -17.14 17.84 -25.45
CA LYS A 881 -16.95 17.82 -23.99
C LYS A 881 -18.05 16.98 -23.36
N LYS A 882 -17.70 15.97 -22.58
CA LYS A 882 -18.68 15.17 -21.84
C LYS A 882 -18.58 15.45 -20.34
N ARG A 883 -19.71 15.75 -19.73
CA ARG A 883 -19.82 16.05 -18.31
C ARG A 883 -21.10 15.45 -17.75
N GLU A 884 -20.99 14.92 -16.53
CA GLU A 884 -22.12 14.57 -15.67
C GLU A 884 -22.27 15.65 -14.60
N ASN A 885 -23.51 16.11 -14.38
CA ASN A 885 -23.80 17.21 -13.45
C ASN A 885 -24.00 16.71 -12.00
N TYR A 886 -23.56 15.49 -11.69
CA TYR A 886 -23.61 14.89 -10.37
C TYR A 886 -22.25 14.28 -10.00
N ASN A 887 -21.75 14.59 -8.80
CA ASN A 887 -20.45 14.12 -8.32
C ASN A 887 -20.51 12.85 -7.46
N TYR A 888 -21.70 12.24 -7.31
CA TYR A 888 -21.91 11.02 -6.55
C TYR A 888 -21.47 11.12 -5.07
N ARG A 889 -21.52 12.32 -4.49
CA ARG A 889 -21.31 12.57 -3.06
C ARG A 889 -22.62 12.74 -2.32
N TYR A 890 -22.77 12.07 -1.19
CA TYR A 890 -23.78 12.42 -0.20
C TYR A 890 -23.22 13.46 0.78
N ILE A 891 -24.00 14.52 1.01
CA ILE A 891 -23.77 15.52 2.04
C ILE A 891 -25.11 15.76 2.74
N PRO A 892 -25.20 15.66 4.08
CA PRO A 892 -26.44 15.85 4.81
C PRO A 892 -26.75 17.34 4.97
N TRP A 893 -27.24 17.98 3.91
CA TRP A 893 -27.58 19.40 3.87
C TRP A 893 -28.64 19.84 4.90
N ASN A 894 -29.41 18.87 5.42
CA ASN A 894 -30.43 19.11 6.45
C ASN A 894 -29.84 19.24 7.87
N ASN A 895 -28.54 18.96 8.04
CA ASN A 895 -27.82 19.11 9.30
C ASN A 895 -26.98 20.40 9.25
N GLU A 896 -27.12 21.31 10.23
CA GLU A 896 -26.33 22.55 10.30
C GLU A 896 -24.81 22.30 10.33
N LYS A 897 -24.38 21.17 10.91
CA LYS A 897 -22.95 20.77 10.94
C LYS A 897 -22.51 20.04 9.67
N LEU A 898 -23.45 19.65 8.81
CA LEU A 898 -23.23 18.81 7.63
C LEU A 898 -22.51 17.47 7.93
N GLU A 899 -22.50 17.05 9.20
CA GLU A 899 -21.89 15.80 9.66
C GLU A 899 -22.82 14.62 9.39
N VAL A 900 -22.23 13.50 8.95
CA VAL A 900 -22.94 12.23 8.76
C VAL A 900 -23.10 11.53 10.10
N GLY A 901 -24.34 11.31 10.51
CA GLY A 901 -24.69 10.52 11.69
C GLY A 901 -25.37 9.19 11.36
N GLU A 902 -25.77 8.45 12.39
CA GLU A 902 -26.49 7.18 12.24
C GLU A 902 -27.79 7.31 11.43
N ASN A 903 -28.50 8.44 11.59
CA ASN A 903 -29.75 8.71 10.88
C ASN A 903 -29.54 8.86 9.36
N ASP A 904 -28.33 9.21 8.92
CA ASP A 904 -27.99 9.38 7.51
C ASP A 904 -27.66 8.06 6.81
N LEU A 905 -27.40 6.99 7.58
CA LEU A 905 -26.97 5.70 7.05
C LEU A 905 -27.98 5.06 6.10
N ASN A 906 -29.20 5.57 5.94
CA ASN A 906 -30.20 5.08 4.99
C ASN A 906 -30.25 5.87 3.66
N ASN A 907 -29.48 6.95 3.54
CA ASN A 907 -29.69 7.97 2.50
C ASN A 907 -28.71 7.88 1.32
N PHE A 908 -27.78 6.92 1.30
CA PHE A 908 -26.71 6.81 0.30
C PHE A 908 -27.11 6.22 -1.07
N LYS A 909 -28.40 6.25 -1.44
CA LYS A 909 -28.98 5.48 -2.55
C LYS A 909 -28.17 5.57 -3.86
N ILE A 910 -27.82 6.78 -4.26
CA ILE A 910 -27.10 7.05 -5.51
C ILE A 910 -25.63 7.41 -5.29
N ALA A 911 -25.19 7.64 -4.05
CA ALA A 911 -23.83 8.09 -3.76
C ALA A 911 -22.80 6.95 -3.88
N MET A 912 -21.57 7.30 -4.25
CA MET A 912 -20.41 6.41 -4.18
C MET A 912 -19.58 6.69 -2.92
N PHE A 913 -19.55 7.96 -2.50
CA PHE A 913 -18.90 8.41 -1.28
C PHE A 913 -19.82 9.33 -0.50
N THR A 914 -19.56 9.46 0.79
CA THR A 914 -20.09 10.52 1.64
C THR A 914 -18.94 11.31 2.22
N ASN A 915 -19.18 12.57 2.59
CA ASN A 915 -18.19 13.43 3.23
C ASN A 915 -18.61 13.76 4.68
N ARG A 916 -17.69 14.32 5.47
CA ARG A 916 -17.88 14.78 6.85
C ARG A 916 -18.24 13.64 7.79
N VAL A 917 -17.58 12.50 7.61
CA VAL A 917 -17.61 11.38 8.55
C VAL A 917 -16.45 11.53 9.52
N TYR A 918 -16.69 12.16 10.67
CA TYR A 918 -15.65 12.44 11.66
C TYR A 918 -15.38 11.27 12.61
N ARG A 919 -16.36 10.38 12.78
CA ARG A 919 -16.37 9.34 13.81
C ARG A 919 -16.11 7.95 13.23
N ASN A 920 -15.18 7.20 13.83
CA ASN A 920 -14.84 5.86 13.37
C ASN A 920 -16.00 4.88 13.51
N GLU A 921 -16.86 5.05 14.52
CA GLU A 921 -18.04 4.22 14.72
C GLU A 921 -19.02 4.34 13.54
N ILE A 922 -19.11 5.54 12.94
CA ILE A 922 -19.93 5.77 11.74
C ILE A 922 -19.26 5.15 10.51
N ARG A 923 -17.92 5.24 10.38
CA ARG A 923 -17.17 4.58 9.30
C ARG A 923 -17.36 3.06 9.36
N GLU A 924 -17.24 2.47 10.53
CA GLU A 924 -17.48 1.03 10.77
C GLU A 924 -18.93 0.64 10.47
N SER A 925 -19.90 1.45 10.89
CA SER A 925 -21.31 1.23 10.53
C SER A 925 -21.55 1.27 9.02
N ILE A 926 -20.85 2.15 8.28
CA ILE A 926 -20.88 2.16 6.81
C ILE A 926 -20.24 0.89 6.25
N ILE A 927 -19.10 0.45 6.79
CA ILE A 927 -18.43 -0.80 6.38
C ILE A 927 -19.40 -1.97 6.54
N ASP A 928 -19.92 -2.17 7.74
CA ASP A 928 -20.77 -3.31 8.07
C ASP A 928 -22.02 -3.35 7.19
N ARG A 929 -22.60 -2.18 6.90
CA ARG A 929 -23.85 -2.10 6.16
C ARG A 929 -23.69 -2.13 4.65
N TYR A 930 -22.65 -1.51 4.13
CA TYR A 930 -22.53 -1.21 2.70
C TYR A 930 -21.29 -1.78 2.04
N LEU A 931 -20.26 -2.18 2.79
CA LEU A 931 -19.00 -2.64 2.22
C LEU A 931 -18.68 -4.11 2.55
N ASP A 932 -19.20 -4.65 3.67
CA ASP A 932 -19.15 -6.08 3.95
C ASP A 932 -20.22 -6.82 3.13
N PHE A 933 -19.74 -7.70 2.26
CA PHE A 933 -20.56 -8.51 1.36
C PHE A 933 -21.52 -9.44 2.11
N ARG A 934 -21.19 -9.84 3.36
CA ARG A 934 -22.02 -10.74 4.18
C ARG A 934 -23.38 -10.15 4.53
N ASN A 935 -23.48 -8.82 4.67
CA ASN A 935 -24.73 -8.15 5.05
C ASN A 935 -25.55 -7.64 3.86
N GLN A 936 -24.97 -7.57 2.66
CA GLN A 936 -25.69 -7.16 1.43
C GLN A 936 -26.61 -8.25 0.85
N LEU A 937 -26.57 -9.48 1.40
CA LEU A 937 -27.37 -10.64 0.97
C LEU A 937 -28.71 -10.78 1.70
N ASN A 938 -29.00 -9.95 2.70
CA ASN A 938 -30.27 -9.94 3.45
C ASN A 938 -31.28 -8.94 2.89
#